data_AF-A0A1B2DNZ4-F1
#
_entry.id   AF-A0A1B2DNZ4-F1
#
_cell.length_a   1.000
_cell.length_b   1.000
_cell.length_c   1.000
_cell.angle_alpha   90.00
_cell.angle_beta   90.00
_cell.angle_gamma   90.00
#
_symmetry.space_group_name_H-M   'P 1'
#
loop_
_entity.id
_entity.type
_entity.pdbx_description
1 polymer ?
#
loop_
_entity_poly.entity_id
_entity_poly.type
_entity_poly.pdbx_seq_one_letter_code
_entity_poly.pdbx_strand_id
1 'polypeptide(L)'
;MDKHRLMHQIFAANREMVDRGITFINEADEEEFVSYRQLYERSLCLLHDLRHYGVQAGHELLLQIQDNRLFLEVFWACILGRIIAVPVTVATNDETKLKVCKVWGKLSTPHFMGSEATMKGMASFAEEQPEFAPSVDAIKSRFIDIASLKGESSADLMEAEPDDIAFIQFSSGSTGDPKGVVLTHSNVMANVAAMQKIWHIEAGERVLSWMPLTHDMGLIAMHLLHAFTQSSQFIMRTKLFILNPLLWIEKANKHRVNRLYSPNFGYKYFLAFYDSEHDYGWDLSGLSCLCNGAEPISTEISERFMEQLAKYNLPQTAMRPAYGLAEGTVGVCFTPQNEPFKYVAVDRRFLRIGETVRLLKRGEAGSLLYVDVGGPIESCEIMIADEHGSPLPMSTVGYIFIKGPSVTRGYYNEPEAAERQADEWLNTADIGFMLNGRLIVVGRAKDILFVNGQNVFSHDIERVAEEVDGVELWNVAACGTGGTTADTEEACLFLLYRGKNLEAFCELASRVKQHIHRKMGLFIDHVIPVKSIPKTTSGKIQRYKLGEQYTSGQFDSIIHDMETIKTKQAAFENTEQMLLRLCQDLLGRELGVHDHFNESGGNSLILTQLSDELEKWHGFSVSVPDLYKYPTIAKLTAFIDRGGSLSLPSVGMDEAYFNKEGSQGVSAFEAELDSETCRVLQAIADEAKTDLKHVLLSGFLYLLKLASGEGMIHVQVAADENQFRSLTIDFAGVDSLETLMVLAATKLEARSGNGDGVESVYAAKDLDRIQQSEELRILPLFVIHADGSSTQGQWLEVFDLVIELAEYDEQVEVLCGFNSRKLKEHKIKELFTQYMLLLADIVENSDKVSV
;
A
#
# COMPACT_ATOMS: atom_id res chain seq x y z
N MET A 1 -48.53 10.82 3.08
CA MET A 1 -48.47 11.55 1.79
C MET A 1 -48.84 10.62 0.67
N ASP A 2 -49.31 11.18 -0.46
CA ASP A 2 -49.81 10.44 -1.61
C ASP A 2 -48.68 9.70 -2.34
N LYS A 3 -48.75 8.37 -2.40
CA LYS A 3 -47.75 7.49 -3.05
C LYS A 3 -47.76 7.63 -4.58
N HIS A 4 -48.68 8.42 -5.14
CA HIS A 4 -48.85 8.59 -6.59
C HIS A 4 -48.13 9.81 -7.19
N ARG A 5 -47.41 10.62 -6.39
CA ARG A 5 -46.67 11.77 -6.92
C ARG A 5 -45.35 11.35 -7.57
N LEU A 6 -45.09 11.89 -8.76
CA LEU A 6 -43.87 11.66 -9.52
C LEU A 6 -42.76 12.66 -9.17
N MET A 7 -41.51 12.30 -9.43
CA MET A 7 -40.33 13.12 -9.07
C MET A 7 -40.43 14.59 -9.51
N HIS A 8 -40.83 14.86 -10.75
CA HIS A 8 -40.96 16.23 -11.28
C HIS A 8 -42.05 17.03 -10.56
N GLN A 9 -43.15 16.38 -10.15
CA GLN A 9 -44.26 17.02 -9.44
C GLN A 9 -43.85 17.44 -8.02
N ILE A 10 -43.08 16.59 -7.33
CA ILE A 10 -42.51 16.92 -6.02
C ILE A 10 -41.52 18.07 -6.15
N PHE A 11 -40.61 17.99 -7.12
CA PHE A 11 -39.63 19.03 -7.34
C PHE A 11 -40.29 20.38 -7.68
N ALA A 12 -41.32 20.37 -8.53
CA ALA A 12 -42.12 21.55 -8.83
C ALA A 12 -42.88 22.08 -7.62
N ALA A 13 -43.38 21.22 -6.72
CA ALA A 13 -44.03 21.66 -5.48
C ALA A 13 -43.06 22.33 -4.50
N ASN A 14 -41.77 21.94 -4.54
CA ASN A 14 -40.74 22.54 -3.68
C ASN A 14 -40.34 23.96 -4.10
N ARG A 15 -40.80 24.48 -5.25
CA ARG A 15 -40.47 25.85 -5.70
C ARG A 15 -40.99 26.94 -4.76
N GLU A 16 -41.98 26.65 -3.94
CA GLU A 16 -42.53 27.59 -2.95
C GLU A 16 -41.56 27.80 -1.78
N MET A 17 -40.49 27.00 -1.71
CA MET A 17 -39.54 26.94 -0.61
C MET A 17 -38.34 27.85 -0.93
N VAL A 18 -38.28 28.99 -0.25
CA VAL A 18 -37.23 30.00 -0.43
C VAL A 18 -36.20 30.01 0.70
N ASP A 19 -36.57 29.47 1.86
CA ASP A 19 -35.77 29.40 3.09
C ASP A 19 -35.08 28.03 3.28
N ARG A 20 -35.48 27.03 2.48
CA ARG A 20 -34.91 25.67 2.47
C ARG A 20 -34.37 25.32 1.10
N GLY A 21 -33.32 24.53 1.08
CA GLY A 21 -32.59 24.19 -0.12
C GLY A 21 -31.30 23.45 0.17
N ILE A 22 -30.27 23.73 -0.60
CA ILE A 22 -28.99 23.03 -0.59
C ILE A 22 -27.88 24.03 -0.33
N THR A 23 -27.08 23.77 0.70
CA THR A 23 -25.80 24.43 0.94
C THR A 23 -24.69 23.54 0.40
N PHE A 24 -23.98 24.02 -0.62
CA PHE A 24 -22.80 23.37 -1.19
C PHE A 24 -21.57 23.79 -0.38
N ILE A 25 -20.89 22.83 0.25
CA ILE A 25 -19.65 23.04 0.99
C ILE A 25 -18.49 22.77 0.01
N ASN A 26 -18.00 23.84 -0.60
CA ASN A 26 -16.98 23.78 -1.64
C ASN A 26 -15.57 23.67 -1.07
N GLU A 27 -15.30 24.44 -0.01
CA GLU A 27 -14.07 24.43 0.77
C GLU A 27 -14.38 24.49 2.27
N ALA A 28 -13.35 24.50 3.13
CA ALA A 28 -13.53 24.58 4.57
C ALA A 28 -14.30 25.84 5.00
N ASP A 29 -14.01 26.99 4.38
CA ASP A 29 -14.62 28.27 4.71
C ASP A 29 -15.59 28.81 3.63
N GLU A 30 -15.78 28.06 2.53
CA GLU A 30 -16.62 28.46 1.41
C GLU A 30 -17.87 27.58 1.32
N GLU A 31 -19.03 28.19 1.61
CA GLU A 31 -20.34 27.56 1.52
C GLU A 31 -21.27 28.41 0.64
N GLU A 32 -21.98 27.78 -0.30
CA GLU A 32 -22.96 28.45 -1.17
C GLU A 32 -24.36 27.88 -0.93
N PHE A 33 -25.33 28.73 -0.59
CA PHE A 33 -26.73 28.33 -0.44
C PHE A 33 -27.53 28.57 -1.72
N VAL A 34 -28.29 27.55 -2.13
CA VAL A 34 -29.26 27.59 -3.22
C VAL A 34 -30.60 27.07 -2.70
N SER A 35 -31.62 27.92 -2.69
CA SER A 35 -32.99 27.52 -2.33
C SER A 35 -33.56 26.51 -3.33
N TYR A 36 -34.55 25.70 -2.92
CA TYR A 36 -35.25 24.81 -3.85
C TYR A 36 -35.94 25.57 -4.98
N ARG A 37 -36.42 26.79 -4.71
CA ARG A 37 -36.93 27.68 -5.75
C ARG A 37 -35.88 28.00 -6.81
N GLN A 38 -34.70 28.46 -6.39
CA GLN A 38 -33.61 28.80 -7.31
C GLN A 38 -33.16 27.57 -8.10
N LEU A 39 -33.07 26.40 -7.44
CA LEU A 39 -32.74 25.14 -8.11
C LEU A 39 -33.76 24.80 -9.19
N TYR A 40 -35.07 24.89 -8.87
CA TYR A 40 -36.16 24.62 -9.81
C TYR A 40 -36.15 25.57 -11.02
N GLU A 41 -36.09 26.89 -10.76
CA GLU A 41 -36.06 27.92 -11.81
C GLU A 41 -34.82 27.73 -12.71
N ARG A 42 -33.66 27.46 -12.11
CA ARG A 42 -32.42 27.24 -12.85
C ARG A 42 -32.48 25.96 -13.70
N SER A 43 -33.05 24.87 -13.18
CA SER A 43 -33.24 23.64 -13.95
C SER A 43 -34.17 23.81 -15.16
N LEU A 44 -35.23 24.62 -15.07
CA LEU A 44 -36.06 24.95 -16.24
C LEU A 44 -35.29 25.75 -17.30
N CYS A 45 -34.38 26.63 -16.86
CA CYS A 45 -33.50 27.35 -17.78
C CYS A 45 -32.50 26.41 -18.46
N LEU A 46 -31.89 25.49 -17.71
CA LEU A 46 -30.98 24.51 -18.30
C LEU A 46 -31.71 23.53 -19.23
N LEU A 47 -32.97 23.18 -18.94
CA LEU A 47 -33.80 22.38 -19.85
C LEU A 47 -34.00 23.08 -21.21
N HIS A 48 -34.18 24.40 -21.22
CA HIS A 48 -34.24 25.16 -22.47
C HIS A 48 -32.95 25.03 -23.28
N ASP A 49 -31.80 25.21 -22.63
CA ASP A 49 -30.50 25.07 -23.29
C ASP A 49 -30.27 23.66 -23.82
N LEU A 50 -30.60 22.62 -23.04
CA LEU A 50 -30.54 21.22 -23.48
C LEU A 50 -31.36 20.97 -24.75
N ARG A 51 -32.58 21.53 -24.83
CA ARG A 51 -33.42 21.45 -26.03
C ARG A 51 -32.80 22.19 -27.22
N HIS A 52 -32.16 23.33 -26.97
CA HIS A 52 -31.43 24.07 -28.02
C HIS A 52 -30.28 23.25 -28.61
N TYR A 53 -29.59 22.47 -27.77
CA TYR A 53 -28.55 21.51 -28.20
C TYR A 53 -29.11 20.19 -28.77
N GLY A 54 -30.43 20.08 -28.97
CA GLY A 54 -31.07 18.94 -29.62
C GLY A 54 -31.36 17.75 -28.70
N VAL A 55 -31.22 17.90 -27.37
CA VAL A 55 -31.63 16.87 -26.40
C VAL A 55 -33.15 16.88 -26.28
N GLN A 56 -33.79 15.72 -26.47
CA GLN A 56 -35.24 15.55 -26.47
C GLN A 56 -35.67 14.57 -25.38
N ALA A 57 -36.98 14.53 -25.10
CA ALA A 57 -37.56 13.52 -24.22
C ALA A 57 -37.21 12.10 -24.72
N GLY A 58 -36.82 11.22 -23.80
CA GLY A 58 -36.37 9.86 -24.07
C GLY A 58 -34.90 9.73 -24.48
N HIS A 59 -34.19 10.82 -24.81
CA HIS A 59 -32.74 10.76 -25.03
C HIS A 59 -32.00 10.53 -23.71
N GLU A 60 -30.89 9.81 -23.77
CA GLU A 60 -29.99 9.67 -22.63
C GLU A 60 -29.01 10.84 -22.56
N LEU A 61 -28.78 11.40 -21.38
CA LEU A 61 -27.75 12.42 -21.15
C LEU A 61 -26.72 11.89 -20.15
N LEU A 62 -25.54 11.55 -20.66
CA LEU A 62 -24.40 11.10 -19.86
C LEU A 62 -23.76 12.29 -19.16
N LEU A 63 -23.84 12.30 -17.82
CA LEU A 63 -23.39 13.40 -16.99
C LEU A 63 -21.92 13.20 -16.59
N GLN A 64 -21.03 14.05 -17.09
CA GLN A 64 -19.61 14.15 -16.73
C GLN A 64 -19.33 15.51 -16.09
N ILE A 65 -20.09 15.80 -15.02
CA ILE A 65 -20.10 17.08 -14.32
C ILE A 65 -19.49 16.87 -12.94
N GLN A 66 -18.41 17.60 -12.63
CA GLN A 66 -17.73 17.52 -11.34
C GLN A 66 -18.35 18.45 -10.28
N ASP A 67 -18.91 19.57 -10.71
CA ASP A 67 -19.54 20.54 -9.82
C ASP A 67 -20.91 20.01 -9.34
N ASN A 68 -21.06 19.87 -8.03
CA ASN A 68 -22.27 19.28 -7.44
C ASN A 68 -23.53 20.10 -7.70
N ARG A 69 -23.40 21.44 -7.76
CA ARG A 69 -24.54 22.33 -8.01
C ARG A 69 -25.02 22.17 -9.44
N LEU A 70 -24.14 22.35 -10.41
CA LEU A 70 -24.47 22.19 -11.82
C LEU A 70 -24.96 20.77 -12.12
N PHE A 71 -24.36 19.74 -11.49
CA PHE A 71 -24.82 18.37 -11.63
C PHE A 71 -26.30 18.24 -11.24
N LEU A 72 -26.72 18.80 -10.09
CA LEU A 72 -28.11 18.73 -9.65
C LEU A 72 -29.04 19.59 -10.51
N GLU A 73 -28.60 20.78 -10.91
CA GLU A 73 -29.37 21.66 -11.81
C GLU A 73 -29.68 20.95 -13.14
N VAL A 74 -28.68 20.28 -13.74
CA VAL A 74 -28.82 19.50 -14.98
C VAL A 74 -29.61 18.21 -14.74
N PHE A 75 -29.36 17.48 -13.66
CA PHE A 75 -30.10 16.27 -13.32
C PHE A 75 -31.61 16.56 -13.25
N TRP A 76 -32.00 17.62 -12.54
CA TRP A 76 -33.40 18.02 -12.47
C TRP A 76 -33.94 18.57 -13.79
N ALA A 77 -33.11 19.24 -14.59
CA ALA A 77 -33.50 19.62 -15.96
C ALA A 77 -33.87 18.38 -16.78
N CYS A 78 -33.11 17.28 -16.63
CA CYS A 78 -33.43 16.01 -17.28
C CYS A 78 -34.79 15.47 -16.84
N ILE A 79 -35.01 15.38 -15.52
CA ILE A 79 -36.28 14.89 -14.95
C ILE A 79 -37.48 15.76 -15.41
N LEU A 80 -37.33 17.08 -15.43
CA LEU A 80 -38.37 18.00 -15.91
C LEU A 80 -38.61 17.90 -17.42
N GLY A 81 -37.62 17.45 -18.18
CA GLY A 81 -37.67 17.31 -19.63
C GLY A 81 -38.00 15.91 -20.15
N ARG A 82 -38.22 14.93 -19.28
CA ARG A 82 -38.26 13.48 -19.60
C ARG A 82 -37.01 13.01 -20.35
N ILE A 83 -35.86 13.62 -20.08
CA ILE A 83 -34.56 13.17 -20.57
C ILE A 83 -34.04 12.14 -19.56
N ILE A 84 -33.51 11.03 -20.04
CA ILE A 84 -32.99 9.96 -19.19
C ILE A 84 -31.60 10.37 -18.71
N ALA A 85 -31.48 10.77 -17.44
CA ALA A 85 -30.16 11.09 -16.89
C ALA A 85 -29.31 9.82 -16.74
N VAL A 86 -28.01 9.92 -17.06
CA VAL A 86 -27.04 8.83 -16.87
C VAL A 86 -25.85 9.35 -16.06
N PRO A 87 -25.96 9.37 -14.72
CA PRO A 87 -24.86 9.76 -13.83
C PRO A 87 -23.69 8.78 -13.91
N VAL A 88 -22.50 9.28 -14.27
CA VAL A 88 -21.27 8.48 -14.29
C VAL A 88 -20.15 9.31 -13.68
N THR A 89 -19.26 8.67 -12.91
CA THR A 89 -18.07 9.36 -12.40
C THR A 89 -17.28 10.00 -13.54
N VAL A 90 -16.79 11.22 -13.30
CA VAL A 90 -16.03 11.99 -14.29
C VAL A 90 -14.78 11.22 -14.73
N ALA A 91 -14.51 11.23 -16.03
CA ALA A 91 -13.40 10.56 -16.69
C ALA A 91 -12.06 11.28 -16.44
N THR A 92 -11.49 11.10 -15.24
CA THR A 92 -10.22 11.74 -14.84
C THR A 92 -8.99 10.86 -15.07
N ASN A 93 -9.18 9.54 -15.23
CA ASN A 93 -8.12 8.56 -15.46
C ASN A 93 -8.60 7.48 -16.45
N ASP A 94 -7.69 6.64 -16.93
CA ASP A 94 -7.98 5.71 -18.03
C ASP A 94 -9.05 4.67 -17.68
N GLU A 95 -9.14 4.23 -16.43
CA GLU A 95 -10.23 3.35 -16.00
C GLU A 95 -11.60 4.03 -16.10
N THR A 96 -11.70 5.28 -15.65
CA THR A 96 -12.95 6.04 -15.76
C THR A 96 -13.28 6.42 -17.20
N LYS A 97 -12.29 6.69 -18.05
CA LYS A 97 -12.46 6.94 -19.49
C LYS A 97 -12.95 5.68 -20.21
N LEU A 98 -12.34 4.52 -19.92
CA LEU A 98 -12.79 3.23 -20.41
C LEU A 98 -14.24 2.95 -19.99
N LYS A 99 -14.59 3.20 -18.73
CA LYS A 99 -15.96 3.06 -18.24
C LYS A 99 -16.94 3.92 -19.05
N VAL A 100 -16.57 5.18 -19.34
CA VAL A 100 -17.40 6.07 -20.17
C VAL A 100 -17.62 5.49 -21.57
N CYS A 101 -16.57 5.00 -22.24
CA CYS A 101 -16.71 4.36 -23.57
C CYS A 101 -17.63 3.13 -23.53
N LYS A 102 -17.47 2.27 -22.50
CA LYS A 102 -18.32 1.09 -22.31
C LYS A 102 -19.79 1.46 -22.05
N VAL A 103 -20.03 2.45 -21.18
CA VAL A 103 -21.37 2.96 -20.91
C VAL A 103 -21.98 3.54 -22.19
N TRP A 104 -21.24 4.37 -22.91
CA TRP A 104 -21.70 4.96 -24.17
C TRP A 104 -22.18 3.91 -25.17
N GLY A 105 -21.42 2.82 -25.32
CA GLY A 105 -21.77 1.71 -26.22
C GLY A 105 -23.06 0.96 -25.86
N LYS A 106 -23.59 1.12 -24.63
CA LYS A 106 -24.84 0.50 -24.17
C LYS A 106 -26.07 1.41 -24.32
N LEU A 107 -25.86 2.71 -24.56
CA LEU A 107 -26.94 3.69 -24.66
C LEU A 107 -27.49 3.76 -26.08
N SER A 108 -28.77 4.11 -26.22
CA SER A 108 -29.48 4.07 -27.50
C SER A 108 -29.37 5.38 -28.28
N THR A 109 -29.59 6.52 -27.65
CA THR A 109 -29.50 7.86 -28.26
C THR A 109 -28.81 8.87 -27.31
N PRO A 110 -27.56 8.59 -26.89
CA PRO A 110 -26.91 9.36 -25.85
C PRO A 110 -26.40 10.72 -26.33
N HIS A 111 -26.42 11.69 -25.43
CA HIS A 111 -25.65 12.94 -25.50
C HIS A 111 -24.64 12.95 -24.36
N PHE A 112 -23.50 13.61 -24.57
CA PHE A 112 -22.43 13.69 -23.59
C PHE A 112 -22.29 15.11 -23.06
N MET A 113 -22.49 15.29 -21.76
CA MET A 113 -22.34 16.59 -21.11
C MET A 113 -21.12 16.61 -20.19
N GLY A 114 -20.12 17.41 -20.53
CA GLY A 114 -18.89 17.53 -19.76
C GLY A 114 -18.15 18.82 -20.09
N SER A 115 -16.94 18.98 -19.54
CA SER A 115 -16.08 20.13 -19.88
C SER A 115 -15.24 19.86 -21.13
N GLU A 116 -14.77 20.92 -21.79
CA GLU A 116 -13.73 20.78 -22.83
C GLU A 116 -12.50 20.01 -22.33
N ALA A 117 -12.11 20.19 -21.07
CA ALA A 117 -10.97 19.49 -20.48
C ALA A 117 -11.23 17.97 -20.41
N THR A 118 -12.44 17.57 -20.03
CA THR A 118 -12.87 16.16 -20.04
C THR A 118 -12.79 15.59 -21.46
N MET A 119 -13.31 16.33 -22.47
CA MET A 119 -13.24 15.88 -23.87
C MET A 119 -11.81 15.79 -24.41
N LYS A 120 -10.93 16.72 -24.05
CA LYS A 120 -9.50 16.63 -24.38
C LYS A 120 -8.87 15.37 -23.78
N GLY A 121 -9.16 15.08 -22.51
CA GLY A 121 -8.68 13.86 -21.84
C GLY A 121 -9.18 12.56 -22.49
N MET A 122 -10.42 12.54 -22.98
CA MET A 122 -10.96 11.41 -23.77
C MET A 122 -10.25 11.28 -25.12
N ALA A 123 -9.98 12.38 -25.81
CA ALA A 123 -9.26 12.38 -27.08
C ALA A 123 -7.83 11.85 -26.93
N SER A 124 -7.07 12.32 -25.94
CA SER A 124 -5.72 11.78 -25.66
C SER A 124 -5.74 10.29 -25.31
N PHE A 125 -6.75 9.83 -24.57
CA PHE A 125 -6.92 8.40 -24.30
C PHE A 125 -7.18 7.58 -25.57
N ALA A 126 -7.94 8.10 -26.53
CA ALA A 126 -8.13 7.43 -27.82
C ALA A 126 -6.87 7.42 -28.70
N GLU A 127 -5.96 8.40 -28.54
CA GLU A 127 -4.66 8.38 -29.19
C GLU A 127 -3.75 7.27 -28.62
N GLU A 128 -3.79 7.08 -27.30
CA GLU A 128 -3.04 6.03 -26.60
C GLU A 128 -3.65 4.63 -26.75
N GLN A 129 -4.98 4.54 -26.87
CA GLN A 129 -5.75 3.29 -27.01
C GLN A 129 -6.65 3.35 -28.26
N PRO A 130 -6.08 3.14 -29.47
CA PRO A 130 -6.77 3.37 -30.75
C PRO A 130 -8.07 2.57 -30.93
N GLU A 131 -8.23 1.44 -30.24
CA GLU A 131 -9.46 0.64 -30.25
C GLU A 131 -10.69 1.39 -29.72
N PHE A 132 -10.50 2.41 -28.88
CA PHE A 132 -11.58 3.25 -28.35
C PHE A 132 -11.83 4.53 -29.16
N ALA A 133 -11.03 4.83 -30.17
CA ALA A 133 -11.19 6.02 -31.00
C ALA A 133 -12.60 6.16 -31.63
N PRO A 134 -13.22 5.09 -32.19
CA PRO A 134 -14.58 5.20 -32.72
C PRO A 134 -15.62 5.60 -31.67
N SER A 135 -15.45 5.15 -30.42
CA SER A 135 -16.34 5.51 -29.31
C SER A 135 -16.16 6.98 -28.93
N VAL A 136 -14.92 7.46 -28.84
CA VAL A 136 -14.62 8.86 -28.51
C VAL A 136 -15.07 9.82 -29.60
N ASP A 137 -14.94 9.45 -30.87
CA ASP A 137 -15.48 10.24 -32.00
C ASP A 137 -17.00 10.33 -31.95
N ALA A 138 -17.68 9.23 -31.64
CA ALA A 138 -19.13 9.23 -31.44
C ALA A 138 -19.54 10.15 -30.27
N ILE A 139 -18.84 10.08 -29.13
CA ILE A 139 -19.03 10.98 -27.99
C ILE A 139 -18.85 12.44 -28.40
N LYS A 140 -17.78 12.75 -29.13
CA LYS A 140 -17.47 14.11 -29.60
C LYS A 140 -18.55 14.67 -30.51
N SER A 141 -19.20 13.84 -31.32
CA SER A 141 -20.28 14.26 -32.23
C SER A 141 -21.55 14.75 -31.52
N ARG A 142 -21.75 14.34 -30.25
CA ARG A 142 -22.90 14.72 -29.41
C ARG A 142 -22.45 15.33 -28.08
N PHE A 143 -21.31 16.01 -28.11
CA PHE A 143 -20.75 16.72 -26.98
C PHE A 143 -21.47 18.05 -26.76
N ILE A 144 -21.87 18.30 -25.51
CA ILE A 144 -22.37 19.57 -25.02
C ILE A 144 -21.42 20.05 -23.92
N ASP A 145 -20.75 21.18 -24.16
CA ASP A 145 -19.85 21.77 -23.18
C ASP A 145 -20.64 22.43 -22.06
N ILE A 146 -20.32 22.11 -20.82
CA ILE A 146 -20.98 22.69 -19.63
C ILE A 146 -20.85 24.21 -19.57
N ALA A 147 -19.76 24.79 -20.10
CA ALA A 147 -19.57 26.25 -20.11
C ALA A 147 -20.50 26.96 -21.11
N SER A 148 -21.13 26.22 -22.02
CA SER A 148 -22.07 26.76 -23.00
C SER A 148 -23.50 26.94 -22.45
N LEU A 149 -23.78 26.38 -21.27
CA LEU A 149 -25.07 26.48 -20.59
C LEU A 149 -25.24 27.86 -19.94
N LYS A 150 -26.05 28.72 -20.58
CA LYS A 150 -26.27 30.10 -20.12
C LYS A 150 -27.45 30.19 -19.16
N GLY A 151 -28.52 29.45 -19.46
CA GLY A 151 -29.80 29.46 -18.76
C GLY A 151 -30.45 30.86 -18.76
N GLU A 152 -30.45 31.51 -19.92
CA GLU A 152 -31.04 32.85 -20.14
C GLU A 152 -32.55 32.81 -20.41
N SER A 153 -33.09 31.65 -20.78
CA SER A 153 -34.51 31.44 -21.09
C SER A 153 -34.99 30.15 -20.43
N SER A 154 -36.26 30.09 -20.02
CA SER A 154 -36.86 28.92 -19.38
C SER A 154 -37.69 28.09 -20.35
N ALA A 155 -37.68 26.77 -20.18
CA ALA A 155 -38.53 25.83 -20.91
C ALA A 155 -39.72 25.38 -20.05
N ASP A 156 -40.82 24.99 -20.70
CA ASP A 156 -41.91 24.29 -20.03
C ASP A 156 -41.52 22.85 -19.68
N LEU A 157 -41.90 22.42 -18.47
CA LEU A 157 -41.75 21.03 -18.03
C LEU A 157 -42.65 20.10 -18.85
N MET A 158 -42.27 18.83 -18.91
CA MET A 158 -43.05 17.76 -19.53
C MET A 158 -43.50 16.77 -18.45
N GLU A 159 -44.80 16.49 -18.39
CA GLU A 159 -45.34 15.50 -17.45
C GLU A 159 -44.85 14.09 -17.82
N ALA A 160 -44.19 13.43 -16.87
CA ALA A 160 -43.76 12.04 -16.98
C ALA A 160 -44.88 11.08 -16.56
N GLU A 161 -44.77 9.83 -17.01
CA GLU A 161 -45.60 8.71 -16.54
C GLU A 161 -44.87 7.91 -15.44
N PRO A 162 -45.58 7.17 -14.58
CA PRO A 162 -44.96 6.41 -13.48
C PRO A 162 -43.89 5.39 -13.92
N ASP A 163 -44.04 4.83 -15.12
CA ASP A 163 -43.16 3.81 -15.68
C ASP A 163 -42.10 4.39 -16.63
N ASP A 164 -42.07 5.71 -16.85
CA ASP A 164 -40.99 6.36 -17.58
C ASP A 164 -39.65 6.15 -16.83
N ILE A 165 -38.58 5.91 -17.58
CA ILE A 165 -37.22 5.85 -17.04
C ILE A 165 -36.83 7.25 -16.59
N ALA A 166 -36.58 7.41 -15.28
CA ALA A 166 -36.10 8.68 -14.73
C ALA A 166 -34.59 8.82 -14.99
N PHE A 167 -33.82 7.78 -14.63
CA PHE A 167 -32.39 7.73 -14.84
C PHE A 167 -31.87 6.29 -14.88
N ILE A 168 -30.68 6.11 -15.44
CA ILE A 168 -29.97 4.83 -15.48
C ILE A 168 -28.75 4.92 -14.58
N GLN A 169 -28.69 4.05 -13.58
CA GLN A 169 -27.57 3.98 -12.65
C GLN A 169 -26.63 2.85 -13.08
N PHE A 170 -25.43 3.19 -13.56
CA PHE A 170 -24.45 2.16 -13.90
C PHE A 170 -23.73 1.65 -12.67
N SER A 171 -23.98 0.38 -12.34
CA SER A 171 -23.18 -0.33 -11.35
C SER A 171 -21.81 -0.64 -11.94
N SER A 172 -20.75 -0.68 -11.12
CA SER A 172 -19.40 -0.97 -11.59
C SER A 172 -19.23 -2.41 -12.12
N GLY A 173 -20.24 -3.27 -11.98
CA GLY A 173 -20.15 -4.68 -12.30
C GLY A 173 -19.16 -5.42 -11.39
N SER A 174 -19.39 -6.70 -11.16
CA SER A 174 -18.38 -7.58 -10.57
C SER A 174 -17.24 -7.92 -11.52
N THR A 175 -17.56 -7.85 -12.80
CA THR A 175 -16.86 -8.46 -13.94
C THR A 175 -16.12 -7.42 -14.78
N GLY A 176 -16.06 -6.16 -14.33
CA GLY A 176 -15.43 -5.07 -15.09
C GLY A 176 -16.24 -4.52 -16.27
N ASP A 177 -17.44 -5.05 -16.53
CA ASP A 177 -18.41 -4.53 -17.51
C ASP A 177 -19.58 -3.83 -16.78
N PRO A 178 -19.82 -2.53 -17.01
CA PRO A 178 -20.81 -1.78 -16.25
C PRO A 178 -22.22 -2.14 -16.69
N LYS A 179 -23.12 -2.41 -15.73
CA LYS A 179 -24.53 -2.74 -16.00
C LYS A 179 -25.42 -1.55 -15.68
N GLY A 180 -26.26 -1.16 -16.64
CA GLY A 180 -27.15 -0.01 -16.49
C GLY A 180 -28.44 -0.40 -15.78
N VAL A 181 -28.56 -0.11 -14.48
CA VAL A 181 -29.79 -0.38 -13.74
C VAL A 181 -30.85 0.65 -14.12
N VAL A 182 -31.99 0.18 -14.63
CA VAL A 182 -33.11 1.05 -15.03
C VAL A 182 -33.91 1.45 -13.80
N LEU A 183 -34.05 2.76 -13.55
CA LEU A 183 -34.83 3.29 -12.45
C LEU A 183 -35.96 4.19 -12.99
N THR A 184 -37.19 3.74 -12.81
CA THR A 184 -38.38 4.53 -13.17
C THR A 184 -38.75 5.51 -12.07
N HIS A 185 -39.62 6.46 -12.39
CA HIS A 185 -40.21 7.34 -11.37
C HIS A 185 -40.87 6.53 -10.25
N SER A 186 -41.64 5.47 -10.57
CA SER A 186 -42.29 4.63 -9.57
C SER A 186 -41.30 3.91 -8.65
N ASN A 187 -40.18 3.40 -9.20
CA ASN A 187 -39.16 2.73 -8.40
C ASN A 187 -38.58 3.67 -7.33
N VAL A 188 -38.18 4.86 -7.78
CA VAL A 188 -37.61 5.91 -6.91
C VAL A 188 -38.61 6.35 -5.86
N MET A 189 -39.85 6.64 -6.27
CA MET A 189 -40.89 7.12 -5.38
C MET A 189 -41.30 6.10 -4.33
N ALA A 190 -41.37 4.82 -4.70
CA ALA A 190 -41.62 3.74 -3.75
C ALA A 190 -40.51 3.66 -2.69
N ASN A 191 -39.23 3.73 -3.11
CA ASN A 191 -38.10 3.62 -2.19
C ASN A 191 -38.00 4.81 -1.23
N VAL A 192 -38.10 6.05 -1.73
CA VAL A 192 -38.01 7.26 -0.88
C VAL A 192 -39.19 7.37 0.09
N ALA A 193 -40.40 6.96 -0.32
CA ALA A 193 -41.55 6.93 0.58
C ALA A 193 -41.38 5.90 1.70
N ALA A 194 -40.83 4.72 1.38
CA ALA A 194 -40.53 3.70 2.38
C ALA A 194 -39.43 4.16 3.36
N MET A 195 -38.37 4.81 2.87
CA MET A 195 -37.31 5.43 3.69
C MET A 195 -37.84 6.53 4.61
N GLN A 196 -38.65 7.46 4.09
CA GLN A 196 -39.28 8.50 4.91
C GLN A 196 -40.07 7.87 6.06
N LYS A 197 -40.84 6.81 5.78
CA LYS A 197 -41.71 6.16 6.76
C LYS A 197 -40.92 5.45 7.86
N ILE A 198 -39.92 4.64 7.52
CA ILE A 198 -39.16 3.84 8.51
C ILE A 198 -38.27 4.70 9.41
N TRP A 199 -37.83 5.86 8.90
CA TRP A 199 -36.95 6.77 9.62
C TRP A 199 -37.64 8.02 10.17
N HIS A 200 -38.96 8.10 10.02
CA HIS A 200 -39.81 9.22 10.44
C HIS A 200 -39.21 10.58 10.06
N ILE A 201 -38.81 10.74 8.80
CA ILE A 201 -38.20 11.99 8.33
C ILE A 201 -39.28 13.07 8.24
N GLU A 202 -39.09 14.11 9.05
CA GLU A 202 -39.95 15.28 9.09
C GLU A 202 -39.44 16.41 8.17
N ALA A 203 -40.34 17.32 7.83
CA ALA A 203 -39.99 18.47 7.00
C ALA A 203 -39.06 19.43 7.75
N GLY A 204 -37.99 19.88 7.09
CA GLY A 204 -37.03 20.83 7.67
C GLY A 204 -35.92 20.20 8.51
N GLU A 205 -35.84 18.87 8.58
CA GLU A 205 -34.63 18.19 9.06
C GLU A 205 -33.40 18.61 8.24
N ARG A 206 -32.22 18.44 8.83
CA ARG A 206 -30.94 18.81 8.23
C ARG A 206 -30.12 17.57 7.94
N VAL A 207 -29.65 17.44 6.71
CA VAL A 207 -28.82 16.31 6.26
C VAL A 207 -27.50 16.81 5.74
N LEU A 208 -26.41 16.11 6.06
CA LEU A 208 -25.11 16.36 5.45
C LEU A 208 -24.55 15.09 4.84
N SER A 209 -24.06 15.22 3.60
CA SER A 209 -23.36 14.16 2.89
C SER A 209 -22.16 14.68 2.13
N TRP A 210 -21.14 13.84 2.03
CA TRP A 210 -19.99 14.00 1.14
C TRP A 210 -19.96 12.92 0.03
N MET A 211 -20.94 12.03 0.00
CA MET A 211 -21.02 10.94 -0.98
C MET A 211 -21.17 11.49 -2.40
N PRO A 212 -20.50 10.90 -3.40
CA PRO A 212 -20.67 11.30 -4.79
C PRO A 212 -22.13 11.20 -5.25
N LEU A 213 -22.61 12.22 -5.95
CA LEU A 213 -23.96 12.23 -6.56
C LEU A 213 -24.11 11.25 -7.74
N THR A 214 -23.02 10.61 -8.16
CA THR A 214 -23.03 9.52 -9.16
C THR A 214 -23.26 8.15 -8.53
N HIS A 215 -23.39 8.08 -7.20
CA HIS A 215 -23.72 6.87 -6.44
C HIS A 215 -25.18 6.90 -5.98
N ASP A 216 -25.87 5.76 -5.97
CA ASP A 216 -27.29 5.65 -5.56
C ASP A 216 -27.55 6.19 -4.14
N MET A 217 -26.70 5.88 -3.15
CA MET A 217 -26.77 6.47 -1.81
C MET A 217 -26.67 8.00 -1.87
N GLY A 218 -25.69 8.55 -2.60
CA GLY A 218 -25.49 9.99 -2.75
C GLY A 218 -26.66 10.69 -3.45
N LEU A 219 -27.17 10.12 -4.54
CA LEU A 219 -28.26 10.72 -5.30
C LEU A 219 -29.62 10.49 -4.62
N ILE A 220 -29.96 9.24 -4.34
CA ILE A 220 -31.32 8.87 -3.94
C ILE A 220 -31.52 9.05 -2.44
N ALA A 221 -30.68 8.45 -1.62
CA ALA A 221 -30.85 8.53 -0.16
C ALA A 221 -30.47 9.92 0.39
N MET A 222 -29.52 10.65 -0.20
CA MET A 222 -29.12 11.97 0.33
C MET A 222 -29.87 13.11 -0.31
N HIS A 223 -30.04 13.07 -1.63
CA HIS A 223 -30.57 14.21 -2.34
C HIS A 223 -32.07 14.06 -2.60
N LEU A 224 -32.51 12.98 -3.25
CA LEU A 224 -33.92 12.80 -3.64
C LEU A 224 -34.85 12.59 -2.44
N LEU A 225 -34.49 11.73 -1.49
CA LEU A 225 -35.24 11.53 -0.24
C LEU A 225 -35.43 12.84 0.52
N HIS A 226 -34.38 13.65 0.60
CA HIS A 226 -34.38 14.90 1.35
C HIS A 226 -34.99 16.07 0.59
N ALA A 227 -34.96 16.06 -0.74
CA ALA A 227 -35.78 16.95 -1.56
C ALA A 227 -37.26 16.59 -1.41
N PHE A 228 -37.60 15.30 -1.44
CA PHE A 228 -38.97 14.82 -1.24
C PHE A 228 -39.55 15.21 0.13
N THR A 229 -38.72 15.16 1.17
CA THR A 229 -39.11 15.53 2.54
C THR A 229 -38.85 17.01 2.86
N GLN A 230 -38.41 17.82 1.89
CA GLN A 230 -38.16 19.26 2.09
C GLN A 230 -37.18 19.56 3.24
N SER A 231 -36.14 18.74 3.36
CA SER A 231 -35.03 18.93 4.30
C SER A 231 -34.09 20.05 3.84
N SER A 232 -33.31 20.63 4.76
CA SER A 232 -32.15 21.45 4.38
C SER A 232 -30.95 20.53 4.15
N GLN A 233 -30.34 20.60 2.97
CA GLN A 233 -29.25 19.72 2.57
C GLN A 233 -27.91 20.43 2.63
N PHE A 234 -26.88 19.73 3.10
CA PHE A 234 -25.50 20.18 3.09
C PHE A 234 -24.67 19.19 2.29
N ILE A 235 -24.24 19.58 1.08
CA ILE A 235 -23.50 18.70 0.17
C ILE A 235 -22.05 19.13 0.15
N MET A 236 -21.20 18.32 0.76
CA MET A 236 -19.76 18.50 0.79
C MET A 236 -19.10 17.81 -0.40
N ARG A 237 -18.06 18.40 -0.98
CA ARG A 237 -17.28 17.72 -2.02
C ARG A 237 -16.60 16.47 -1.43
N THR A 238 -16.70 15.33 -2.10
CA THR A 238 -16.04 14.08 -1.66
C THR A 238 -14.54 14.28 -1.45
N LYS A 239 -13.85 15.00 -2.35
CA LYS A 239 -12.43 15.32 -2.21
C LYS A 239 -12.11 16.14 -0.95
N LEU A 240 -13.03 17.01 -0.53
CA LEU A 240 -12.86 17.82 0.68
C LEU A 240 -12.90 16.93 1.93
N PHE A 241 -13.84 15.97 2.00
CA PHE A 241 -13.86 14.96 3.08
C PHE A 241 -12.56 14.12 3.10
N ILE A 242 -12.09 13.68 1.94
CA ILE A 242 -10.85 12.89 1.86
C ILE A 242 -9.63 13.70 2.32
N LEU A 243 -9.56 14.99 2.02
CA LEU A 243 -8.44 15.83 2.46
C LEU A 243 -8.56 16.30 3.91
N ASN A 244 -9.77 16.45 4.43
CA ASN A 244 -10.04 16.90 5.80
C ASN A 244 -11.27 16.17 6.38
N PRO A 245 -11.10 14.94 6.91
CA PRO A 245 -12.24 14.14 7.36
C PRO A 245 -12.90 14.68 8.65
N LEU A 246 -12.17 15.42 9.49
CA LEU A 246 -12.72 16.03 10.70
C LEU A 246 -13.78 17.10 10.38
N LEU A 247 -13.64 17.77 9.24
CA LEU A 247 -14.59 18.77 8.75
C LEU A 247 -16.01 18.20 8.62
N TRP A 248 -16.16 16.89 8.41
CA TRP A 248 -17.46 16.23 8.32
C TRP A 248 -18.30 16.44 9.59
N ILE A 249 -17.71 16.16 10.76
CA ILE A 249 -18.37 16.30 12.05
C ILE A 249 -18.38 17.75 12.51
N GLU A 250 -17.35 18.53 12.18
CA GLU A 250 -17.33 19.97 12.44
C GLU A 250 -18.51 20.68 11.76
N LYS A 251 -18.75 20.39 10.47
CA LYS A 251 -19.90 20.95 9.73
C LYS A 251 -21.22 20.39 10.22
N ALA A 252 -21.28 19.13 10.61
CA ALA A 252 -22.47 18.55 11.23
C ALA A 252 -22.86 19.29 12.52
N ASN A 253 -21.86 19.60 13.36
CA ASN A 253 -22.04 20.42 14.56
C ASN A 253 -22.44 21.87 14.21
N LYS A 254 -21.69 22.55 13.33
CA LYS A 254 -21.95 23.94 12.90
C LYS A 254 -23.38 24.13 12.43
N HIS A 255 -23.87 23.20 11.61
CA HIS A 255 -25.18 23.29 10.97
C HIS A 255 -26.30 22.59 11.75
N ARG A 256 -25.97 21.95 12.89
CA ARG A 256 -26.88 21.15 13.72
C ARG A 256 -27.63 20.12 12.89
N VAL A 257 -26.85 19.33 12.15
CA VAL A 257 -27.35 18.28 11.26
C VAL A 257 -28.03 17.19 12.07
N ASN A 258 -29.11 16.62 11.52
CA ASN A 258 -29.85 15.51 12.11
C ASN A 258 -29.40 14.16 11.56
N ARG A 259 -28.94 14.14 10.30
CA ARG A 259 -28.59 12.90 9.59
C ARG A 259 -27.27 13.01 8.85
N LEU A 260 -26.41 12.03 9.08
CA LEU A 260 -25.21 11.79 8.29
C LEU A 260 -25.31 10.42 7.64
N TYR A 261 -24.62 10.29 6.52
CA TYR A 261 -24.55 9.05 5.79
C TYR A 261 -23.14 8.84 5.31
N SER A 262 -22.68 7.62 5.44
CA SER A 262 -21.35 7.22 5.05
C SER A 262 -21.33 5.71 4.85
N PRO A 263 -20.54 5.21 3.90
CA PRO A 263 -20.11 3.83 3.97
C PRO A 263 -19.28 3.58 5.23
N ASN A 264 -19.08 2.31 5.57
CA ASN A 264 -18.31 1.93 6.76
C ASN A 264 -16.90 2.57 6.74
N PHE A 265 -16.36 2.82 5.56
CA PHE A 265 -15.03 3.38 5.36
C PHE A 265 -14.91 4.79 5.84
N GLY A 266 -15.95 5.62 5.67
CA GLY A 266 -15.89 7.01 6.10
C GLY A 266 -15.80 7.14 7.61
N TYR A 267 -16.48 6.25 8.37
CA TYR A 267 -16.37 6.21 9.83
C TYR A 267 -14.96 5.83 10.29
N LYS A 268 -14.38 4.78 9.71
CA LYS A 268 -13.01 4.37 10.03
C LYS A 268 -11.97 5.38 9.55
N TYR A 269 -12.18 6.01 8.39
CA TYR A 269 -11.29 7.06 7.89
C TYR A 269 -11.30 8.28 8.81
N PHE A 270 -12.48 8.73 9.25
CA PHE A 270 -12.59 9.75 10.28
C PHE A 270 -11.83 9.38 11.56
N LEU A 271 -12.00 8.16 12.06
CA LEU A 271 -11.33 7.68 13.28
C LEU A 271 -9.80 7.65 13.17
N ALA A 272 -9.22 7.60 11.96
CA ALA A 272 -7.78 7.62 11.76
C ALA A 272 -7.16 9.02 11.94
N PHE A 273 -7.95 10.08 11.80
CA PHE A 273 -7.53 11.47 11.97
C PHE A 273 -8.04 12.09 13.27
N TYR A 274 -9.01 11.42 13.90
CA TYR A 274 -9.60 11.84 15.15
C TYR A 274 -8.63 11.62 16.32
N ASP A 275 -8.29 12.69 17.03
CA ASP A 275 -7.53 12.63 18.27
C ASP A 275 -8.50 12.56 19.47
N SER A 276 -8.45 11.46 20.22
CA SER A 276 -9.32 11.24 21.38
C SER A 276 -9.01 12.17 22.54
N GLU A 277 -7.78 12.68 22.64
CA GLU A 277 -7.34 13.57 23.70
C GLU A 277 -7.72 15.03 23.42
N HIS A 278 -7.96 15.37 22.15
CA HIS A 278 -8.41 16.71 21.78
C HIS A 278 -9.90 16.90 22.09
N ASP A 279 -10.22 18.07 22.65
CA ASP A 279 -11.61 18.54 22.81
C ASP A 279 -11.96 19.48 21.66
N TYR A 280 -12.75 18.97 20.72
CA TYR A 280 -13.21 19.74 19.56
C TYR A 280 -14.41 20.64 19.88
N GLY A 281 -15.00 20.56 21.09
CA GLY A 281 -16.14 21.37 21.49
C GLY A 281 -17.43 21.12 20.70
N TRP A 282 -17.58 19.92 20.13
CA TRP A 282 -18.76 19.55 19.34
C TRP A 282 -19.97 19.22 20.21
N ASP A 283 -21.16 19.43 19.68
CA ASP A 283 -22.42 18.97 20.26
C ASP A 283 -23.27 18.27 19.19
N LEU A 284 -23.32 16.95 19.31
CA LEU A 284 -23.91 15.99 18.38
C LEU A 284 -25.28 15.49 18.87
N SER A 285 -25.87 16.10 19.89
CA SER A 285 -27.18 15.72 20.43
C SER A 285 -28.32 15.74 19.41
N GLY A 286 -28.17 16.55 18.35
CA GLY A 286 -29.13 16.61 17.24
C GLY A 286 -29.06 15.47 16.23
N LEU A 287 -27.97 14.67 16.22
CA LEU A 287 -27.78 13.57 15.28
C LEU A 287 -28.61 12.35 15.67
N SER A 288 -29.71 12.13 14.95
CA SER A 288 -30.61 11.00 15.16
C SER A 288 -30.32 9.83 14.22
N CYS A 289 -29.53 10.05 13.16
CA CYS A 289 -29.21 9.05 12.14
C CYS A 289 -27.76 9.19 11.64
N LEU A 290 -26.98 8.13 11.82
CA LEU A 290 -25.70 7.86 11.19
C LEU A 290 -25.90 6.62 10.33
N CYS A 291 -26.35 6.82 9.09
CA CYS A 291 -26.59 5.70 8.21
C CYS A 291 -25.26 5.10 7.76
N ASN A 292 -25.09 3.80 7.99
CA ASN A 292 -23.90 3.04 7.60
C ASN A 292 -24.31 1.92 6.63
N GLY A 293 -23.75 1.91 5.42
CA GLY A 293 -24.15 0.97 4.36
C GLY A 293 -23.27 1.05 3.13
N ALA A 294 -23.80 0.66 1.96
CA ALA A 294 -23.09 0.61 0.66
C ALA A 294 -21.89 -0.38 0.58
N GLU A 295 -21.41 -0.92 1.69
CA GLU A 295 -20.37 -1.95 1.80
C GLU A 295 -20.55 -2.78 3.08
N PRO A 296 -19.78 -3.87 3.29
CA PRO A 296 -19.80 -4.62 4.55
C PRO A 296 -19.52 -3.73 5.76
N ILE A 297 -20.38 -3.84 6.77
CA ILE A 297 -20.33 -2.98 7.97
C ILE A 297 -19.54 -3.71 9.05
N SER A 298 -18.53 -3.06 9.62
CA SER A 298 -17.77 -3.59 10.76
C SER A 298 -18.44 -3.20 12.06
N THR A 299 -18.67 -4.21 12.90
CA THR A 299 -19.15 -4.04 14.26
C THR A 299 -18.17 -3.19 15.07
N GLU A 300 -16.88 -3.50 14.99
CA GLU A 300 -15.83 -2.86 15.79
C GLU A 300 -15.65 -1.37 15.42
N ILE A 301 -15.67 -1.04 14.12
CA ILE A 301 -15.58 0.35 13.65
C ILE A 301 -16.79 1.16 14.13
N SER A 302 -17.98 0.57 14.02
CA SER A 302 -19.23 1.23 14.41
C SER A 302 -19.28 1.49 15.91
N GLU A 303 -18.93 0.50 16.73
CA GLU A 303 -18.83 0.65 18.19
C GLU A 303 -17.80 1.71 18.57
N ARG A 304 -16.57 1.61 18.05
CA ARG A 304 -15.51 2.58 18.35
C ARG A 304 -15.90 4.01 17.98
N PHE A 305 -16.55 4.21 16.84
CA PHE A 305 -17.03 5.54 16.43
C PHE A 305 -18.06 6.10 17.43
N MET A 306 -19.04 5.28 17.81
CA MET A 306 -20.08 5.66 18.76
C MET A 306 -19.52 5.95 20.15
N GLU A 307 -18.60 5.12 20.64
CA GLU A 307 -17.94 5.29 21.94
C GLU A 307 -17.11 6.58 22.00
N GLN A 308 -16.26 6.82 20.98
CA GLN A 308 -15.37 7.98 20.95
C GLN A 308 -16.14 9.31 20.86
N LEU A 309 -17.23 9.34 20.10
CA LEU A 309 -18.05 10.55 19.94
C LEU A 309 -19.17 10.68 20.98
N ALA A 310 -19.37 9.70 21.86
CA ALA A 310 -20.36 9.78 22.94
C ALA A 310 -20.13 10.98 23.86
N LYS A 311 -18.86 11.39 24.07
CA LYS A 311 -18.50 12.57 24.88
C LYS A 311 -19.06 13.89 24.32
N TYR A 312 -19.43 13.93 23.04
CA TYR A 312 -20.05 15.07 22.38
C TYR A 312 -21.60 14.95 22.31
N ASN A 313 -22.21 14.24 23.27
CA ASN A 313 -23.66 14.01 23.37
C ASN A 313 -24.26 13.24 22.18
N LEU A 314 -23.48 12.45 21.44
CA LEU A 314 -24.00 11.62 20.36
C LEU A 314 -24.97 10.56 20.92
N PRO A 315 -26.23 10.50 20.44
CA PRO A 315 -27.19 9.49 20.93
C PRO A 315 -26.73 8.06 20.60
N GLN A 316 -26.82 7.15 21.57
CA GLN A 316 -26.41 5.74 21.40
C GLN A 316 -27.23 4.97 20.33
N THR A 317 -28.40 5.49 19.96
CA THR A 317 -29.26 4.95 18.91
C THR A 317 -29.03 5.62 17.55
N ALA A 318 -28.00 6.44 17.40
CA ALA A 318 -27.75 7.17 16.17
C ALA A 318 -27.22 6.26 15.04
N MET A 319 -26.41 5.24 15.35
CA MET A 319 -25.89 4.31 14.34
C MET A 319 -27.02 3.49 13.69
N ARG A 320 -27.22 3.66 12.39
CA ARG A 320 -28.27 2.98 11.60
C ARG A 320 -27.67 2.19 10.44
N PRO A 321 -27.35 0.91 10.66
CA PRO A 321 -26.97 0.00 9.59
C PRO A 321 -28.08 -0.14 8.54
N ALA A 322 -27.65 -0.28 7.30
CA ALA A 322 -28.48 -0.33 6.12
C ALA A 322 -27.94 -1.34 5.10
N TYR A 323 -28.84 -2.07 4.44
CA TYR A 323 -28.52 -2.89 3.26
C TYR A 323 -29.26 -2.39 2.03
N GLY A 324 -28.56 -2.39 0.91
CA GLY A 324 -28.96 -1.66 -0.27
C GLY A 324 -28.06 -1.90 -1.48
N LEU A 325 -28.64 -1.73 -2.67
CA LEU A 325 -28.01 -1.90 -3.97
C LEU A 325 -28.79 -1.11 -5.03
N ALA A 326 -28.14 -0.84 -6.16
CA ALA A 326 -28.74 -0.08 -7.25
C ALA A 326 -30.01 -0.76 -7.80
N GLU A 327 -30.01 -2.09 -7.90
CA GLU A 327 -31.13 -2.91 -8.35
C GLU A 327 -32.35 -2.81 -7.42
N GLY A 328 -32.15 -2.48 -6.14
CA GLY A 328 -33.20 -2.18 -5.16
C GLY A 328 -33.57 -0.70 -5.10
N THR A 329 -33.18 0.10 -6.11
CA THR A 329 -33.20 1.56 -6.14
C THR A 329 -32.23 2.23 -5.17
N VAL A 330 -32.15 1.80 -3.92
CA VAL A 330 -31.02 2.08 -3.02
C VAL A 330 -31.20 1.30 -1.72
N GLY A 331 -32.34 1.43 -1.05
CA GLY A 331 -32.61 0.81 0.23
C GLY A 331 -33.40 -0.49 0.13
N VAL A 332 -32.99 -1.52 0.87
CA VAL A 332 -33.71 -2.81 0.96
C VAL A 332 -34.06 -3.13 2.41
N CYS A 333 -33.08 -3.07 3.31
CA CYS A 333 -33.28 -3.21 4.75
C CYS A 333 -32.74 -2.00 5.49
N PHE A 334 -33.48 -1.57 6.51
CA PHE A 334 -33.02 -0.52 7.41
C PHE A 334 -33.31 -0.84 8.86
N THR A 335 -32.42 -0.37 9.73
CA THR A 335 -32.68 -0.28 11.16
C THR A 335 -33.71 0.83 11.44
N PRO A 336 -34.83 0.54 12.13
CA PRO A 336 -35.79 1.55 12.55
C PRO A 336 -35.20 2.61 13.48
N GLN A 337 -35.88 3.75 13.61
CA GLN A 337 -35.47 4.80 14.54
C GLN A 337 -35.53 4.34 16.01
N ASN A 338 -34.61 4.87 16.82
CA ASN A 338 -34.50 4.64 18.27
C ASN A 338 -34.16 3.21 18.69
N GLU A 339 -33.71 2.36 17.75
CA GLU A 339 -33.09 1.08 18.11
C GLU A 339 -31.58 1.24 18.32
N PRO A 340 -31.00 0.57 19.33
CA PRO A 340 -29.55 0.53 19.46
C PRO A 340 -28.93 -0.27 18.31
N PHE A 341 -27.66 0.01 18.04
CA PHE A 341 -26.84 -0.78 17.12
C PHE A 341 -26.80 -2.25 17.58
N LYS A 342 -27.03 -3.17 16.65
CA LYS A 342 -27.12 -4.62 16.91
C LYS A 342 -26.20 -5.38 15.97
N TYR A 343 -25.69 -6.49 16.48
CA TYR A 343 -24.89 -7.46 15.74
C TYR A 343 -25.16 -8.85 16.30
N VAL A 344 -24.78 -9.87 15.53
CA VAL A 344 -24.85 -11.27 15.93
C VAL A 344 -23.47 -11.91 15.85
N ALA A 345 -23.14 -12.72 16.85
CA ALA A 345 -21.96 -13.57 16.84
C ALA A 345 -22.34 -14.94 16.30
N VAL A 346 -21.73 -15.37 15.20
CA VAL A 346 -22.00 -16.65 14.53
C VAL A 346 -20.75 -17.51 14.47
N ASP A 347 -20.94 -18.82 14.57
CA ASP A 347 -19.89 -19.80 14.37
C ASP A 347 -19.51 -19.87 12.89
N ARG A 348 -18.28 -19.49 12.55
CA ARG A 348 -17.80 -19.48 11.16
C ARG A 348 -17.90 -20.84 10.46
N ARG A 349 -17.94 -21.93 11.22
CA ARG A 349 -18.02 -23.30 10.68
C ARG A 349 -19.40 -23.60 10.10
N PHE A 350 -20.41 -22.77 10.40
CA PHE A 350 -21.81 -22.94 10.02
C PHE A 350 -22.31 -21.84 9.07
N LEU A 351 -21.48 -21.44 8.09
CA LEU A 351 -21.76 -20.35 7.14
C LEU A 351 -21.86 -20.81 5.68
N ARG A 352 -22.03 -22.10 5.42
CA ARG A 352 -22.21 -22.62 4.06
C ARG A 352 -23.66 -22.42 3.61
N ILE A 353 -23.88 -22.23 2.31
CA ILE A 353 -25.23 -22.14 1.75
C ILE A 353 -26.00 -23.43 2.11
N GLY A 354 -27.25 -23.28 2.56
CA GLY A 354 -28.10 -24.38 3.03
C GLY A 354 -27.86 -24.77 4.51
N GLU A 355 -26.86 -24.20 5.17
CA GLU A 355 -26.53 -24.51 6.55
C GLU A 355 -27.25 -23.57 7.53
N THR A 356 -27.74 -24.14 8.64
CA THR A 356 -28.36 -23.34 9.71
C THR A 356 -27.28 -22.73 10.59
N VAL A 357 -27.31 -21.41 10.76
CA VAL A 357 -26.31 -20.69 11.55
C VAL A 357 -26.37 -21.10 13.01
N ARG A 358 -25.19 -21.19 13.63
CA ARG A 358 -25.03 -21.39 15.07
C ARG A 358 -24.60 -20.08 15.71
N LEU A 359 -25.42 -19.56 16.63
CA LEU A 359 -25.08 -18.38 17.40
C LEU A 359 -24.06 -18.72 18.49
N LEU A 360 -23.05 -17.87 18.64
CA LEU A 360 -22.04 -17.92 19.69
C LEU A 360 -22.11 -16.64 20.53
N LYS A 361 -21.29 -16.53 21.58
CA LYS A 361 -21.02 -15.25 22.24
C LYS A 361 -19.79 -14.59 21.61
N ARG A 362 -19.76 -13.26 21.67
CA ARG A 362 -18.57 -12.48 21.29
C ARG A 362 -17.34 -12.98 22.05
N GLY A 363 -16.25 -13.21 21.33
CA GLY A 363 -14.98 -13.68 21.87
C GLY A 363 -14.86 -15.21 22.03
N GLU A 364 -15.92 -15.98 21.80
CA GLU A 364 -15.81 -17.43 21.73
C GLU A 364 -15.00 -17.86 20.49
N ALA A 365 -14.25 -18.96 20.61
CA ALA A 365 -13.40 -19.46 19.52
C ALA A 365 -14.23 -19.80 18.28
N GLY A 366 -13.88 -19.20 17.14
CA GLY A 366 -14.61 -19.37 15.87
C GLY A 366 -15.78 -18.39 15.68
N SER A 367 -16.03 -17.48 16.64
CA SER A 367 -17.05 -16.43 16.51
C SER A 367 -16.66 -15.35 15.50
N LEU A 368 -17.55 -15.06 14.56
CA LEU A 368 -17.53 -13.90 13.68
C LEU A 368 -18.71 -12.98 13.99
N LEU A 369 -18.49 -11.66 13.95
CA LEU A 369 -19.53 -10.67 14.22
C LEU A 369 -20.09 -10.15 12.90
N TYR A 370 -21.40 -10.30 12.69
CA TYR A 370 -22.12 -9.71 11.56
C TYR A 370 -23.16 -8.71 12.05
N VAL A 371 -23.25 -7.60 11.33
CA VAL A 371 -24.17 -6.51 11.68
C VAL A 371 -25.59 -6.88 11.29
N ASP A 372 -26.51 -6.52 12.18
CA ASP A 372 -27.93 -6.53 11.90
C ASP A 372 -28.29 -5.27 11.10
N VAL A 373 -28.66 -5.45 9.82
CA VAL A 373 -28.99 -4.34 8.92
C VAL A 373 -30.48 -3.94 8.98
N GLY A 374 -31.23 -4.50 9.91
CA GLY A 374 -32.64 -4.24 10.10
C GLY A 374 -33.57 -5.14 9.29
N GLY A 375 -34.83 -4.74 9.26
CA GLY A 375 -35.88 -5.44 8.54
C GLY A 375 -36.10 -4.86 7.14
N PRO A 376 -36.82 -5.59 6.27
CA PRO A 376 -37.18 -5.10 4.95
C PRO A 376 -37.98 -3.79 5.04
N ILE A 377 -37.75 -2.89 4.09
CA ILE A 377 -38.55 -1.67 3.95
C ILE A 377 -39.98 -1.99 3.50
N GLU A 378 -40.90 -1.04 3.71
CA GLU A 378 -42.31 -1.23 3.32
C GLU A 378 -42.43 -1.66 1.84
N SER A 379 -43.22 -2.71 1.61
CA SER A 379 -43.48 -3.29 0.28
C SER A 379 -42.27 -3.91 -0.41
N CYS A 380 -41.12 -4.04 0.25
CA CYS A 380 -40.02 -4.89 -0.20
C CYS A 380 -40.09 -6.23 0.54
N GLU A 381 -40.06 -7.32 -0.22
CA GLU A 381 -40.02 -8.68 0.29
C GLU A 381 -38.60 -9.24 0.13
N ILE A 382 -38.19 -10.07 1.09
CA ILE A 382 -36.88 -10.71 1.12
C ILE A 382 -37.07 -12.21 1.26
N MET A 383 -36.36 -12.94 0.43
CA MET A 383 -36.29 -14.39 0.47
C MET A 383 -34.83 -14.81 0.55
N ILE A 384 -34.54 -15.77 1.42
CA ILE A 384 -33.27 -16.48 1.43
C ILE A 384 -33.49 -17.79 0.68
N ALA A 385 -32.67 -18.08 -0.32
CA ALA A 385 -32.83 -19.24 -1.17
C ALA A 385 -31.50 -19.95 -1.44
N ASP A 386 -31.59 -21.21 -1.88
CA ASP A 386 -30.45 -21.98 -2.38
C ASP A 386 -30.01 -21.51 -3.78
N GLU A 387 -29.01 -22.19 -4.34
CA GLU A 387 -28.46 -21.92 -5.67
C GLU A 387 -29.46 -22.14 -6.83
N HIS A 388 -30.55 -22.87 -6.57
CA HIS A 388 -31.62 -23.10 -7.53
C HIS A 388 -32.78 -22.11 -7.36
N GLY A 389 -32.69 -21.17 -6.41
CA GLY A 389 -33.75 -20.22 -6.10
C GLY A 389 -34.86 -20.79 -5.22
N SER A 390 -34.67 -21.95 -4.60
CA SER A 390 -35.66 -22.55 -3.69
C SER A 390 -35.57 -21.89 -2.31
N PRO A 391 -36.68 -21.44 -1.71
CA PRO A 391 -36.67 -20.80 -0.39
C PRO A 391 -36.08 -21.70 0.70
N LEU A 392 -35.22 -21.14 1.55
CA LEU A 392 -34.61 -21.79 2.69
C LEU A 392 -35.28 -21.36 4.02
N PRO A 393 -35.22 -22.18 5.08
CA PRO A 393 -35.74 -21.82 6.39
C PRO A 393 -35.06 -20.57 6.99
N MET A 394 -35.74 -19.95 7.96
CA MET A 394 -35.15 -18.89 8.78
C MET A 394 -33.86 -19.38 9.46
N SER A 395 -32.90 -18.48 9.64
CA SER A 395 -31.57 -18.77 10.19
C SER A 395 -30.72 -19.73 9.34
N THR A 396 -31.11 -20.00 8.10
CA THR A 396 -30.28 -20.74 7.14
C THR A 396 -29.57 -19.77 6.21
N VAL A 397 -28.29 -20.01 5.93
CA VAL A 397 -27.49 -19.18 5.01
C VAL A 397 -27.90 -19.49 3.57
N GLY A 398 -28.09 -18.46 2.76
CA GLY A 398 -28.40 -18.58 1.35
C GLY A 398 -28.28 -17.28 0.59
N TYR A 399 -28.64 -17.31 -0.69
CA TYR A 399 -28.70 -16.13 -1.54
C TYR A 399 -29.85 -15.22 -1.14
N ILE A 400 -29.60 -13.92 -1.12
CA ILE A 400 -30.60 -12.90 -0.84
C ILE A 400 -31.33 -12.57 -2.14
N PHE A 401 -32.63 -12.83 -2.17
CA PHE A 401 -33.54 -12.42 -3.22
C PHE A 401 -34.43 -11.29 -2.72
N ILE A 402 -34.70 -10.32 -3.58
CA ILE A 402 -35.57 -9.19 -3.28
C ILE A 402 -36.70 -9.05 -4.30
N LYS A 403 -37.85 -8.58 -3.84
CA LYS A 403 -39.02 -8.30 -4.68
C LYS A 403 -39.75 -7.08 -4.15
N GLY A 404 -40.35 -6.29 -5.04
CA GLY A 404 -41.16 -5.14 -4.63
C GLY A 404 -41.14 -3.99 -5.63
N PRO A 405 -41.92 -2.92 -5.39
CA PRO A 405 -42.10 -1.81 -6.32
C PRO A 405 -40.84 -0.94 -6.48
N SER A 406 -39.90 -0.98 -5.54
CA SER A 406 -38.59 -0.32 -5.66
C SER A 406 -37.53 -1.16 -6.35
N VAL A 407 -37.83 -2.41 -6.74
CA VAL A 407 -36.87 -3.25 -7.45
C VAL A 407 -36.91 -2.92 -8.95
N THR A 408 -35.74 -2.81 -9.56
CA THR A 408 -35.60 -2.56 -10.99
C THR A 408 -36.29 -3.64 -11.82
N ARG A 409 -36.88 -3.24 -12.96
CA ARG A 409 -37.43 -4.19 -13.94
C ARG A 409 -36.34 -4.86 -14.78
N GLY A 410 -35.09 -4.40 -14.73
CA GLY A 410 -33.98 -5.05 -15.42
C GLY A 410 -32.84 -4.10 -15.78
N TYR A 411 -31.87 -4.63 -16.51
CA TYR A 411 -30.72 -3.87 -16.99
C TYR A 411 -31.01 -3.31 -18.40
N TYR A 412 -30.56 -2.07 -18.62
CA TYR A 412 -30.77 -1.35 -19.87
C TYR A 412 -30.04 -2.04 -21.02
N ASN A 413 -30.78 -2.39 -22.09
CA ASN A 413 -30.25 -3.06 -23.28
C ASN A 413 -29.47 -4.37 -23.01
N GLU A 414 -29.76 -5.07 -21.91
CA GLU A 414 -29.11 -6.35 -21.54
C GLU A 414 -30.14 -7.44 -21.19
N PRO A 415 -30.88 -7.98 -22.18
CA PRO A 415 -31.94 -8.97 -21.94
C PRO A 415 -31.41 -10.29 -21.35
N GLU A 416 -30.18 -10.70 -21.67
CA GLU A 416 -29.57 -11.91 -21.10
C GLU A 416 -29.26 -11.77 -19.60
N ALA A 417 -29.01 -10.55 -19.12
CA ALA A 417 -28.83 -10.28 -17.70
C ALA A 417 -30.15 -10.36 -16.89
N ALA A 418 -31.30 -10.47 -17.57
CA ALA A 418 -32.61 -10.64 -16.97
C ALA A 418 -32.85 -12.06 -16.41
N GLU A 419 -31.98 -13.04 -16.69
CA GLU A 419 -32.06 -14.39 -16.09
C GLU A 419 -31.97 -14.40 -14.56
N ARG A 420 -31.55 -13.29 -13.94
CA ARG A 420 -31.56 -13.09 -12.48
C ARG A 420 -32.94 -12.77 -11.89
N GLN A 421 -33.98 -12.75 -12.71
CA GLN A 421 -35.36 -12.44 -12.34
C GLN A 421 -36.26 -13.67 -12.51
N ALA A 422 -36.22 -14.60 -11.57
CA ALA A 422 -37.16 -15.72 -11.53
C ALA A 422 -38.43 -15.29 -10.77
N ASP A 423 -39.62 -15.43 -11.36
CA ASP A 423 -40.92 -15.15 -10.71
C ASP A 423 -40.99 -13.79 -9.97
N GLU A 424 -40.49 -12.73 -10.60
CA GLU A 424 -40.40 -11.34 -10.08
C GLU A 424 -39.38 -11.13 -8.93
N TRP A 425 -38.63 -12.17 -8.54
CA TRP A 425 -37.54 -12.07 -7.55
C TRP A 425 -36.21 -11.78 -8.21
N LEU A 426 -35.52 -10.74 -7.76
CA LEU A 426 -34.17 -10.41 -8.18
C LEU A 426 -33.15 -11.07 -7.25
N ASN A 427 -32.28 -11.90 -7.82
CA ASN A 427 -31.09 -12.39 -7.11
C ASN A 427 -30.05 -11.26 -6.97
N THR A 428 -29.79 -10.83 -5.75
CA THR A 428 -28.82 -9.76 -5.44
C THR A 428 -27.36 -10.19 -5.64
N ALA A 429 -27.12 -11.51 -5.70
CA ALA A 429 -25.81 -12.16 -5.58
C ALA A 429 -25.10 -11.94 -4.23
N ASP A 430 -25.80 -11.39 -3.25
CA ASP A 430 -25.36 -11.32 -1.87
C ASP A 430 -25.89 -12.53 -1.08
N ILE A 431 -25.18 -12.88 -0.03
CA ILE A 431 -25.43 -14.04 0.83
C ILE A 431 -25.73 -13.54 2.22
N GLY A 432 -26.77 -14.11 2.83
CA GLY A 432 -27.21 -13.76 4.15
C GLY A 432 -28.16 -14.78 4.73
N PHE A 433 -28.69 -14.44 5.89
CA PHE A 433 -29.77 -15.19 6.53
C PHE A 433 -30.70 -14.22 7.24
N MET A 434 -31.94 -14.66 7.42
CA MET A 434 -32.93 -13.92 8.19
C MET A 434 -32.98 -14.47 9.62
N LEU A 435 -32.88 -13.59 10.62
CA LEU A 435 -32.99 -13.90 12.03
C LEU A 435 -34.04 -13.00 12.66
N ASN A 436 -35.12 -13.58 13.20
CA ASN A 436 -36.22 -12.82 13.83
C ASN A 436 -36.79 -11.67 12.96
N GLY A 437 -36.91 -11.90 11.65
CA GLY A 437 -37.40 -10.90 10.69
C GLY A 437 -36.39 -9.82 10.31
N ARG A 438 -35.13 -9.98 10.71
CA ARG A 438 -34.03 -9.04 10.43
C ARG A 438 -32.98 -9.72 9.56
N LEU A 439 -32.43 -8.96 8.63
CA LEU A 439 -31.44 -9.46 7.70
C LEU A 439 -30.05 -9.35 8.31
N ILE A 440 -29.28 -10.43 8.19
CA ILE A 440 -27.84 -10.45 8.44
C ILE A 440 -27.16 -10.74 7.11
N VAL A 441 -26.35 -9.81 6.62
CA VAL A 441 -25.58 -9.97 5.39
C VAL A 441 -24.21 -10.53 5.75
N VAL A 442 -23.87 -11.69 5.19
CA VAL A 442 -22.62 -12.39 5.47
C VAL A 442 -21.56 -12.03 4.44
N GLY A 443 -21.94 -11.80 3.18
CA GLY A 443 -21.01 -11.38 2.15
C GLY A 443 -21.58 -11.50 0.76
N ARG A 444 -20.71 -11.53 -0.25
CA ARG A 444 -21.10 -11.64 -1.65
C ARG A 444 -20.64 -12.95 -2.24
N ALA A 445 -21.46 -13.59 -3.08
CA ALA A 445 -21.20 -14.96 -3.55
C ALA A 445 -19.85 -15.12 -4.26
N LYS A 446 -19.50 -14.15 -5.11
CA LYS A 446 -18.21 -14.11 -5.83
C LYS A 446 -16.99 -13.76 -4.96
N ASP A 447 -17.22 -13.29 -3.74
CA ASP A 447 -16.17 -12.88 -2.80
C ASP A 447 -15.97 -13.99 -1.73
N ILE A 448 -16.58 -15.16 -1.94
CA ILE A 448 -16.29 -16.38 -1.17
C ILE A 448 -14.99 -16.96 -1.69
N LEU A 449 -14.08 -17.23 -0.77
CA LEU A 449 -12.94 -18.11 -0.94
C LEU A 449 -13.29 -19.50 -0.42
N PHE A 450 -12.93 -20.53 -1.18
CA PHE A 450 -13.11 -21.92 -0.80
C PHE A 450 -11.77 -22.50 -0.33
N VAL A 451 -11.50 -22.46 0.98
CA VAL A 451 -10.18 -22.85 1.52
C VAL A 451 -10.35 -23.99 2.52
N ASN A 452 -9.70 -25.14 2.26
CA ASN A 452 -9.71 -26.32 3.14
C ASN A 452 -11.13 -26.77 3.59
N GLY A 453 -12.10 -26.72 2.68
CA GLY A 453 -13.49 -27.12 2.93
C GLY A 453 -14.32 -26.10 3.73
N GLN A 454 -13.82 -24.87 3.91
CA GLN A 454 -14.53 -23.75 4.53
C GLN A 454 -14.83 -22.65 3.50
N ASN A 455 -16.01 -22.04 3.62
CA ASN A 455 -16.36 -20.83 2.88
C ASN A 455 -15.92 -19.63 3.73
N VAL A 456 -14.97 -18.85 3.23
CA VAL A 456 -14.45 -17.66 3.92
C VAL A 456 -14.61 -16.45 3.01
N PHE A 457 -15.14 -15.35 3.52
CA PHE A 457 -15.29 -14.15 2.71
C PHE A 457 -14.02 -13.31 2.72
N SER A 458 -13.64 -12.74 1.57
CA SER A 458 -12.43 -11.90 1.44
C SER A 458 -12.35 -10.81 2.52
N HIS A 459 -13.47 -10.13 2.78
CA HIS A 459 -13.52 -9.00 3.71
C HIS A 459 -13.29 -9.41 5.17
N ASP A 460 -13.58 -10.67 5.54
CA ASP A 460 -13.27 -11.18 6.88
C ASP A 460 -11.76 -11.38 7.06
N ILE A 461 -11.08 -11.89 6.01
CA ILE A 461 -9.61 -12.05 6.01
C ILE A 461 -8.93 -10.69 6.11
N GLU A 462 -9.38 -9.73 5.28
CA GLU A 462 -8.85 -8.37 5.28
C GLU A 462 -9.01 -7.68 6.63
N ARG A 463 -10.21 -7.76 7.23
CA ARG A 463 -10.49 -7.17 8.54
C ARG A 463 -9.58 -7.72 9.62
N VAL A 464 -9.35 -9.03 9.63
CA VAL A 464 -8.44 -9.66 10.60
C VAL A 464 -6.98 -9.27 10.32
N ALA A 465 -6.57 -9.18 9.06
CA ALA A 465 -5.22 -8.76 8.69
C ALA A 465 -4.92 -7.31 9.15
N GLU A 466 -5.90 -6.42 9.05
CA GLU A 466 -5.80 -5.01 9.47
C GLU A 466 -5.65 -4.84 11.00
N GLU A 467 -5.85 -5.88 11.80
CA GLU A 467 -5.57 -5.85 13.25
C GLU A 467 -4.06 -5.90 13.57
N VAL A 468 -3.20 -6.18 12.59
CA VAL A 468 -1.76 -6.38 12.79
C VAL A 468 -0.97 -5.07 12.62
N ASP A 469 -0.17 -4.72 13.63
CA ASP A 469 0.70 -3.54 13.59
C ASP A 469 1.65 -3.55 12.40
N GLY A 470 1.58 -2.49 11.59
CA GLY A 470 2.35 -2.34 10.35
C GLY A 470 1.54 -2.62 9.08
N VAL A 471 0.31 -3.14 9.20
CA VAL A 471 -0.64 -3.18 8.09
C VAL A 471 -1.41 -1.86 8.05
N GLU A 472 -1.21 -1.07 7.00
CA GLU A 472 -1.98 0.16 6.80
C GLU A 472 -3.46 -0.17 6.56
N LEU A 473 -4.34 0.64 7.14
CA LEU A 473 -5.79 0.54 6.93
C LEU A 473 -6.10 0.77 5.44
N TRP A 474 -7.07 0.04 4.89
CA TRP A 474 -7.54 0.16 3.49
C TRP A 474 -6.59 -0.36 2.43
N ASN A 475 -5.52 -0.97 2.88
CA ASN A 475 -4.38 -1.33 2.06
C ASN A 475 -4.14 -2.83 2.12
N VAL A 476 -5.23 -3.59 2.25
CA VAL A 476 -5.28 -5.05 2.21
C VAL A 476 -6.35 -5.51 1.22
N ALA A 477 -6.06 -6.53 0.42
CA ALA A 477 -7.06 -7.21 -0.40
C ALA A 477 -6.84 -8.72 -0.34
N ALA A 478 -7.89 -9.50 -0.08
CA ALA A 478 -7.85 -10.96 -0.07
C ALA A 478 -8.62 -11.53 -1.26
N CYS A 479 -8.08 -12.52 -1.97
CA CYS A 479 -8.82 -13.26 -2.97
C CYS A 479 -8.40 -14.73 -3.04
N GLY A 480 -9.34 -15.55 -3.50
CA GLY A 480 -9.07 -16.93 -3.88
C GLY A 480 -8.48 -16.94 -5.29
N THR A 481 -7.45 -17.75 -5.48
CA THR A 481 -6.84 -18.00 -6.78
C THR A 481 -6.88 -19.51 -7.05
N GLY A 482 -6.96 -19.92 -8.31
CA GLY A 482 -7.21 -21.33 -8.67
C GLY A 482 -6.27 -22.28 -7.92
N GLY A 483 -6.81 -23.29 -7.22
CA GLY A 483 -6.03 -24.18 -6.37
C GLY A 483 -5.73 -25.53 -7.01
N THR A 484 -5.15 -26.42 -6.20
CA THR A 484 -4.68 -27.76 -6.61
C THR A 484 -5.80 -28.76 -6.90
N THR A 485 -7.03 -28.46 -6.46
CA THR A 485 -8.25 -29.25 -6.74
C THR A 485 -9.43 -28.34 -7.09
N ALA A 486 -10.46 -28.88 -7.73
CA ALA A 486 -11.65 -28.11 -8.15
C ALA A 486 -12.43 -27.49 -6.97
N ASP A 487 -12.24 -27.99 -5.74
CA ASP A 487 -13.01 -27.59 -4.55
C ASP A 487 -12.19 -26.75 -3.54
N THR A 488 -10.96 -26.37 -3.90
CA THR A 488 -10.06 -25.61 -3.02
C THR A 488 -9.31 -24.54 -3.81
N GLU A 489 -9.25 -23.34 -3.26
CA GLU A 489 -8.50 -22.21 -3.79
C GLU A 489 -7.25 -21.94 -2.94
N GLU A 490 -6.21 -21.40 -3.58
CA GLU A 490 -5.10 -20.74 -2.89
C GLU A 490 -5.59 -19.39 -2.35
N ALA A 491 -5.36 -19.13 -1.06
CA ALA A 491 -5.70 -17.88 -0.41
C ALA A 491 -4.55 -16.89 -0.54
N CYS A 492 -4.73 -15.87 -1.38
CA CYS A 492 -3.78 -14.79 -1.56
C CYS A 492 -4.22 -13.52 -0.83
N LEU A 493 -3.27 -12.86 -0.17
CA LEU A 493 -3.45 -11.57 0.51
C LEU A 493 -2.45 -10.54 -0.03
N PHE A 494 -2.95 -9.42 -0.53
CA PHE A 494 -2.13 -8.34 -1.07
C PHE A 494 -2.09 -7.19 -0.09
N LEU A 495 -0.89 -6.73 0.27
CA LEU A 495 -0.67 -5.64 1.21
C LEU A 495 -0.01 -4.46 0.50
N LEU A 496 -0.55 -3.24 0.63
CA LEU A 496 0.16 -2.05 0.18
C LEU A 496 1.43 -1.92 1.00
N TYR A 497 2.57 -1.91 0.32
CA TYR A 497 3.85 -1.74 0.98
C TYR A 497 4.70 -0.74 0.20
N ARG A 498 5.00 0.39 0.84
CA ARG A 498 5.83 1.47 0.27
C ARG A 498 7.30 1.39 0.71
N GLY A 499 7.62 0.51 1.65
CA GLY A 499 8.99 0.27 2.08
C GLY A 499 9.82 -0.39 0.98
N LYS A 500 11.13 -0.13 0.97
CA LYS A 500 12.08 -0.78 0.06
C LYS A 500 12.70 -2.07 0.62
N ASN A 501 12.56 -2.30 1.92
CA ASN A 501 13.14 -3.45 2.62
C ASN A 501 12.17 -4.64 2.55
N LEU A 502 12.55 -5.70 1.82
CA LEU A 502 11.70 -6.88 1.61
C LEU A 502 11.75 -7.84 2.81
N GLU A 503 12.83 -7.86 3.57
CA GLU A 503 12.99 -8.63 4.80
C GLU A 503 11.98 -8.20 5.87
N ALA A 504 11.85 -6.89 6.11
CA ALA A 504 10.87 -6.31 7.02
C ALA A 504 9.43 -6.62 6.56
N PHE A 505 9.20 -6.67 5.24
CA PHE A 505 7.92 -7.12 4.71
C PHE A 505 7.68 -8.60 4.97
N CYS A 506 8.69 -9.47 4.79
CA CYS A 506 8.60 -10.90 5.11
C CYS A 506 8.24 -11.15 6.58
N GLU A 507 8.78 -10.36 7.51
CA GLU A 507 8.40 -10.39 8.93
C GLU A 507 6.94 -9.98 9.15
N LEU A 508 6.52 -8.86 8.56
CA LEU A 508 5.11 -8.42 8.60
C LEU A 508 4.18 -9.50 8.03
N ALA A 509 4.51 -10.04 6.85
CA ALA A 509 3.76 -11.10 6.20
C ALA A 509 3.62 -12.33 7.09
N SER A 510 4.70 -12.75 7.78
CA SER A 510 4.67 -13.86 8.74
C SER A 510 3.78 -13.58 9.94
N ARG A 511 3.86 -12.37 10.52
CA ARG A 511 2.96 -11.95 11.61
C ARG A 511 1.49 -11.94 11.17
N VAL A 512 1.20 -11.45 9.98
CA VAL A 512 -0.16 -11.45 9.38
C VAL A 512 -0.68 -12.87 9.19
N LYS A 513 0.11 -13.77 8.59
CA LYS A 513 -0.26 -15.19 8.43
C LYS A 513 -0.56 -15.84 9.78
N GLN A 514 0.29 -15.64 10.78
CA GLN A 514 0.10 -16.20 12.11
C GLN A 514 -1.15 -15.65 12.81
N HIS A 515 -1.43 -14.35 12.66
CA HIS A 515 -2.60 -13.71 13.26
C HIS A 515 -3.90 -14.22 12.63
N ILE A 516 -3.95 -14.29 11.29
CA ILE A 516 -5.08 -14.88 10.55
C ILE A 516 -5.28 -16.34 10.95
N HIS A 517 -4.22 -17.14 11.02
CA HIS A 517 -4.32 -18.53 11.46
C HIS A 517 -4.88 -18.63 12.88
N ARG A 518 -4.41 -17.80 13.81
CA ARG A 518 -4.87 -17.82 15.21
C ARG A 518 -6.34 -17.42 15.34
N LYS A 519 -6.76 -16.36 14.64
CA LYS A 519 -8.13 -15.79 14.72
C LYS A 519 -9.13 -16.57 13.88
N MET A 520 -8.75 -16.91 12.65
CA MET A 520 -9.60 -17.50 11.63
C MET A 520 -9.38 -19.00 11.40
N GLY A 521 -8.35 -19.61 11.99
CA GLY A 521 -7.99 -21.01 11.72
C GLY A 521 -7.66 -21.27 10.25
N LEU A 522 -7.34 -20.20 9.51
CA LEU A 522 -7.13 -20.19 8.07
C LEU A 522 -5.63 -20.09 7.79
N PHE A 523 -5.15 -20.89 6.84
CA PHE A 523 -3.80 -20.73 6.30
C PHE A 523 -3.87 -19.86 5.06
N ILE A 524 -2.98 -18.87 4.97
CA ILE A 524 -2.84 -17.98 3.81
C ILE A 524 -1.60 -18.43 3.03
N ASP A 525 -1.78 -18.78 1.77
CA ASP A 525 -0.74 -19.32 0.89
C ASP A 525 0.29 -18.25 0.55
N HIS A 526 -0.17 -17.07 0.13
CA HIS A 526 0.71 -15.95 -0.23
C HIS A 526 0.28 -14.65 0.44
N VAL A 527 1.25 -13.90 0.96
CA VAL A 527 1.07 -12.50 1.38
C VAL A 527 2.05 -11.67 0.55
N ILE A 528 1.53 -10.83 -0.35
CA ILE A 528 2.28 -10.23 -1.46
C ILE A 528 2.31 -8.70 -1.30
N PRO A 529 3.46 -8.04 -1.43
CA PRO A 529 3.53 -6.58 -1.38
C PRO A 529 3.08 -5.99 -2.71
N VAL A 530 2.22 -4.98 -2.67
CA VAL A 530 1.75 -4.25 -3.85
C VAL A 530 1.98 -2.75 -3.69
N LYS A 531 2.18 -2.05 -4.82
CA LYS A 531 2.35 -0.58 -4.83
C LYS A 531 1.04 0.18 -4.71
N SER A 532 -0.06 -0.44 -5.13
CA SER A 532 -1.41 0.12 -5.09
C SER A 532 -2.44 -0.99 -5.03
N ILE A 533 -3.53 -0.77 -4.29
CA ILE A 533 -4.69 -1.65 -4.33
C ILE A 533 -5.77 -1.01 -5.22
N PRO A 534 -6.21 -1.70 -6.28
CA PRO A 534 -7.19 -1.16 -7.21
C PRO A 534 -8.55 -1.03 -6.51
N LYS A 535 -9.18 0.14 -6.70
CA LYS A 535 -10.46 0.48 -6.09
C LYS A 535 -11.38 1.12 -7.11
N THR A 536 -12.68 0.91 -6.96
CA THR A 536 -13.70 1.65 -7.72
C THR A 536 -13.70 3.13 -7.29
N THR A 537 -14.39 3.95 -8.07
CA THR A 537 -14.62 5.38 -7.75
C THR A 537 -15.41 5.62 -6.47
N SER A 538 -16.11 4.60 -5.96
CA SER A 538 -16.78 4.61 -4.66
C SER A 538 -15.90 4.08 -3.51
N GLY A 539 -14.66 3.69 -3.79
CA GLY A 539 -13.71 3.17 -2.80
C GLY A 539 -13.72 1.64 -2.63
N LYS A 540 -14.58 0.89 -3.33
CA LYS A 540 -14.64 -0.59 -3.21
C LYS A 540 -13.41 -1.24 -3.82
N ILE A 541 -12.80 -2.20 -3.10
CA ILE A 541 -11.64 -2.95 -3.57
C ILE A 541 -12.01 -3.84 -4.78
N GLN A 542 -11.19 -3.79 -5.83
CA GLN A 542 -11.33 -4.61 -7.03
C GLN A 542 -10.42 -5.85 -6.95
N ARG A 543 -10.74 -6.77 -6.03
CA ARG A 543 -9.97 -8.00 -5.75
C ARG A 543 -9.65 -8.83 -6.99
N TYR A 544 -10.62 -8.95 -7.91
CA TYR A 544 -10.47 -9.72 -9.13
C TYR A 544 -9.28 -9.28 -9.99
N LYS A 545 -8.96 -7.97 -10.05
CA LYS A 545 -7.80 -7.47 -10.79
C LYS A 545 -6.48 -7.99 -10.21
N LEU A 546 -6.38 -8.03 -8.88
CA LEU A 546 -5.19 -8.58 -8.20
C LEU A 546 -5.10 -10.10 -8.40
N GLY A 547 -6.24 -10.80 -8.36
CA GLY A 547 -6.31 -12.23 -8.69
C GLY A 547 -5.85 -12.53 -10.12
N GLU A 548 -6.33 -11.78 -11.12
CA GLU A 548 -5.90 -11.91 -12.52
C GLU A 548 -4.40 -11.60 -12.70
N GLN A 549 -3.88 -10.58 -12.00
CA GLN A 549 -2.45 -10.27 -12.01
C GLN A 549 -1.61 -11.41 -11.41
N TYR A 550 -2.09 -12.04 -10.34
CA TYR A 550 -1.46 -13.22 -9.75
C TYR A 550 -1.49 -14.41 -10.71
N THR A 551 -2.65 -14.76 -11.26
CA THR A 551 -2.78 -15.91 -12.18
C THR A 551 -2.02 -15.70 -13.49
N SER A 552 -1.78 -14.45 -13.90
CA SER A 552 -0.94 -14.12 -15.07
C SER A 552 0.56 -14.09 -14.77
N GLY A 553 0.99 -14.44 -13.55
CA GLY A 553 2.41 -14.53 -13.16
C GLY A 553 3.09 -13.20 -12.88
N GLN A 554 2.35 -12.10 -12.72
CA GLN A 554 2.95 -10.77 -12.50
C GLN A 554 3.68 -10.65 -11.15
N PHE A 555 3.37 -11.53 -10.19
CA PHE A 555 3.97 -11.52 -8.86
C PHE A 555 5.01 -12.63 -8.65
N ASP A 556 5.30 -13.46 -9.64
CA ASP A 556 6.18 -14.64 -9.49
C ASP A 556 7.57 -14.25 -9.01
N SER A 557 8.14 -13.18 -9.59
CA SER A 557 9.47 -12.67 -9.20
C SER A 557 9.52 -12.27 -7.72
N ILE A 558 8.53 -11.51 -7.25
CA ILE A 558 8.55 -11.01 -5.86
C ILE A 558 8.26 -12.13 -4.86
N ILE A 559 7.42 -13.11 -5.23
CA ILE A 559 7.17 -14.30 -4.43
C ILE A 559 8.46 -15.12 -4.30
N HIS A 560 9.20 -15.31 -5.40
CA HIS A 560 10.47 -16.03 -5.40
C HIS A 560 11.55 -15.35 -4.54
N ASP A 561 11.66 -14.02 -4.63
CA ASP A 561 12.58 -13.24 -3.80
C ASP A 561 12.25 -13.40 -2.30
N MET A 562 10.97 -13.35 -1.95
CA MET A 562 10.50 -13.56 -0.58
C MET A 562 10.75 -14.99 -0.07
N GLU A 563 10.55 -16.01 -0.89
CA GLU A 563 10.86 -17.40 -0.55
C GLU A 563 12.35 -17.62 -0.32
N THR A 564 13.20 -16.98 -1.12
CA THR A 564 14.65 -17.01 -0.96
C THR A 564 15.07 -16.37 0.37
N ILE A 565 14.48 -15.22 0.74
CA ILE A 565 14.71 -14.56 2.04
C ILE A 565 14.27 -15.46 3.20
N LYS A 566 13.09 -16.07 3.11
CA LYS A 566 12.58 -16.98 4.15
C LYS A 566 13.43 -18.24 4.31
N THR A 567 13.90 -18.81 3.19
CA THR A 567 14.77 -19.99 3.22
C THR A 567 16.12 -19.67 3.86
N LYS A 568 16.67 -18.49 3.56
CA LYS A 568 17.84 -17.95 4.26
C LYS A 568 17.56 -17.82 5.75
N GLN A 569 16.51 -17.10 6.16
CA GLN A 569 16.13 -16.90 7.58
C GLN A 569 15.90 -18.21 8.34
N ALA A 570 15.22 -19.19 7.75
CA ALA A 570 15.00 -20.50 8.34
C ALA A 570 16.28 -21.35 8.43
N ALA A 571 17.27 -21.13 7.54
CA ALA A 571 18.59 -21.72 7.66
C ALA A 571 19.34 -21.13 8.88
N PHE A 572 19.32 -19.81 9.07
CA PHE A 572 19.92 -19.13 10.24
C PHE A 572 19.32 -19.64 11.58
N GLU A 573 18.00 -19.76 11.69
CA GLU A 573 17.33 -20.24 12.92
C GLU A 573 17.64 -21.72 13.25
N ASN A 574 17.85 -22.57 12.24
CA ASN A 574 18.22 -23.96 12.45
C ASN A 574 19.69 -24.11 12.88
N THR A 575 20.59 -23.25 12.41
CA THR A 575 22.01 -23.26 12.80
C THR A 575 22.20 -22.89 14.28
N GLU A 576 21.49 -21.89 14.80
CA GLU A 576 21.59 -21.48 16.21
C GLU A 576 21.18 -22.60 17.17
N GLN A 577 20.05 -23.26 16.91
CA GLN A 577 19.56 -24.36 17.75
C GLN A 577 20.47 -25.59 17.70
N MET A 578 21.05 -25.87 16.53
CA MET A 578 21.97 -26.99 16.33
C MET A 578 23.32 -26.73 17.02
N LEU A 579 23.88 -25.53 16.87
CA LEU A 579 25.11 -25.09 17.56
C LEU A 579 24.94 -25.07 19.07
N LEU A 580 23.80 -24.57 19.55
CA LEU A 580 23.45 -24.57 20.97
C LEU A 580 23.47 -26.00 21.52
N ARG A 581 22.82 -26.93 20.81
CA ARG A 581 22.79 -28.34 21.19
C ARG A 581 24.17 -28.99 21.16
N LEU A 582 24.94 -28.80 20.09
CA LEU A 582 26.29 -29.34 19.94
C LEU A 582 27.22 -28.84 21.06
N CYS A 583 27.15 -27.55 21.39
CA CYS A 583 27.95 -26.96 22.46
C CYS A 583 27.53 -27.45 23.84
N GLN A 584 26.22 -27.62 24.09
CA GLN A 584 25.71 -28.22 25.32
C GLN A 584 26.13 -29.69 25.47
N ASP A 585 26.10 -30.46 24.38
CA ASP A 585 26.54 -31.87 24.35
C ASP A 585 28.04 -32.00 24.64
N LEU A 586 28.87 -31.13 24.06
CA LEU A 586 30.33 -31.12 24.28
C LEU A 586 30.73 -30.63 25.69
N LEU A 587 30.00 -29.67 26.26
CA LEU A 587 30.26 -29.14 27.61
C LEU A 587 29.60 -29.97 28.72
N GLY A 588 28.58 -30.77 28.41
CA GLY A 588 27.81 -31.55 29.38
C GLY A 588 26.95 -30.71 30.33
N ARG A 589 26.52 -29.52 29.91
CA ARG A 589 25.76 -28.56 30.73
C ARG A 589 24.91 -27.62 29.87
N GLU A 590 23.94 -26.95 30.48
CA GLU A 590 23.17 -25.90 29.82
C GLU A 590 24.05 -24.67 29.52
N LEU A 591 23.77 -24.06 28.37
CA LEU A 591 24.43 -22.88 27.84
C LEU A 591 23.36 -22.01 27.17
N GLY A 592 23.37 -20.70 27.40
CA GLY A 592 22.55 -19.72 26.69
C GLY A 592 23.21 -19.24 25.40
N VAL A 593 22.42 -18.69 24.46
CA VAL A 593 22.92 -18.27 23.14
C VAL A 593 23.95 -17.12 23.19
N HIS A 594 23.98 -16.36 24.28
CA HIS A 594 24.92 -15.26 24.49
C HIS A 594 26.02 -15.57 25.50
N ASP A 595 26.05 -16.78 26.05
CA ASP A 595 27.08 -17.17 27.01
C ASP A 595 28.41 -17.38 26.31
N HIS A 596 29.49 -16.89 26.92
CA HIS A 596 30.84 -17.11 26.42
C HIS A 596 31.23 -18.58 26.67
N PHE A 597 31.57 -19.30 25.59
CA PHE A 597 31.91 -20.72 25.61
C PHE A 597 33.12 -21.01 26.51
N ASN A 598 34.11 -20.11 26.52
CA ASN A 598 35.33 -20.25 27.32
C ASN A 598 35.07 -20.08 28.83
N GLU A 599 34.26 -19.07 29.19
CA GLU A 599 33.80 -18.86 30.58
C GLU A 599 32.91 -20.01 31.04
N SER A 600 32.34 -20.72 30.07
CA SER A 600 31.49 -21.87 30.27
C SER A 600 32.22 -23.22 30.38
N GLY A 601 33.54 -23.20 30.55
CA GLY A 601 34.33 -24.42 30.69
C GLY A 601 34.83 -24.99 29.37
N GLY A 602 34.65 -24.27 28.26
CA GLY A 602 35.31 -24.56 26.98
C GLY A 602 36.82 -24.38 27.10
N ASN A 603 37.55 -25.49 27.11
CA ASN A 603 39.01 -25.50 27.08
C ASN A 603 39.52 -25.85 25.67
N SER A 604 40.83 -25.74 25.45
CA SER A 604 41.42 -25.97 24.13
C SER A 604 41.10 -27.34 23.53
N LEU A 605 40.90 -28.38 24.36
CA LEU A 605 40.51 -29.72 23.87
C LEU A 605 39.08 -29.72 23.33
N ILE A 606 38.15 -29.05 24.01
CA ILE A 606 36.75 -28.94 23.61
C ILE A 606 36.62 -28.07 22.35
N LEU A 607 37.41 -26.99 22.25
CA LEU A 607 37.44 -26.14 21.05
C LEU A 607 37.94 -26.89 19.82
N THR A 608 38.94 -27.76 19.95
CA THR A 608 39.38 -28.63 18.85
C THR A 608 38.30 -29.63 18.44
N GLN A 609 37.58 -30.22 19.41
CA GLN A 609 36.46 -31.12 19.10
C GLN A 609 35.30 -30.39 18.42
N LEU A 610 34.98 -29.18 18.87
CA LEU A 610 33.97 -28.34 18.24
C LEU A 610 34.36 -27.99 16.80
N SER A 611 35.61 -27.58 16.57
CA SER A 611 36.17 -27.34 15.24
C SER A 611 35.98 -28.54 14.29
N ASP A 612 36.32 -29.75 14.75
CA ASP A 612 36.20 -30.98 13.95
C ASP A 612 34.74 -31.33 13.63
N GLU A 613 33.82 -31.16 14.60
CA GLU A 613 32.40 -31.43 14.39
C GLU A 613 31.75 -30.39 13.46
N LEU A 614 32.17 -29.14 13.53
CA LEU A 614 31.70 -28.08 12.63
C LEU A 614 32.20 -28.29 11.19
N GLU A 615 33.45 -28.72 11.01
CA GLU A 615 33.99 -29.03 9.69
C GLU A 615 33.25 -30.20 9.03
N LYS A 616 32.92 -31.25 9.79
CA LYS A 616 32.08 -32.36 9.31
C LYS A 616 30.68 -31.93 8.94
N TRP A 617 30.11 -30.97 9.66
CA TRP A 617 28.73 -30.53 9.46
C TRP A 617 28.58 -29.58 8.26
N HIS A 618 29.46 -28.59 8.12
CA HIS A 618 29.33 -27.52 7.13
C HIS A 618 30.22 -27.64 5.90
N GLY A 619 31.20 -28.54 5.90
CA GLY A 619 32.10 -28.74 4.76
C GLY A 619 33.15 -27.64 4.55
N PHE A 620 33.25 -26.66 5.46
CA PHE A 620 34.35 -25.70 5.54
C PHE A 620 34.97 -25.68 6.94
N SER A 621 36.28 -25.43 7.02
CA SER A 621 37.02 -25.42 8.27
C SER A 621 36.69 -24.18 9.11
N VAL A 622 36.07 -24.38 10.28
CA VAL A 622 35.98 -23.38 11.35
C VAL A 622 37.20 -23.58 12.24
N SER A 623 38.19 -22.70 12.18
CA SER A 623 39.45 -22.91 12.89
C SER A 623 39.32 -22.60 14.39
N VAL A 624 40.21 -23.16 15.23
CA VAL A 624 40.26 -22.83 16.67
C VAL A 624 40.40 -21.30 16.91
N PRO A 625 41.21 -20.54 16.15
CA PRO A 625 41.20 -19.07 16.20
C PRO A 625 39.83 -18.43 15.96
N ASP A 626 39.02 -18.95 15.02
CA ASP A 626 37.67 -18.44 14.76
C ASP A 626 36.77 -18.63 15.98
N LEU A 627 36.88 -19.76 16.67
CA LEU A 627 36.12 -20.04 17.90
C LEU A 627 36.49 -19.08 19.05
N TYR A 628 37.74 -18.62 19.11
CA TYR A 628 38.12 -17.56 20.05
C TYR A 628 37.58 -16.19 19.65
N LYS A 629 37.50 -15.91 18.34
CA LYS A 629 36.98 -14.65 17.79
C LYS A 629 35.46 -14.53 17.94
N TYR A 630 34.73 -15.65 17.85
CA TYR A 630 33.27 -15.71 17.97
C TYR A 630 32.85 -16.56 19.19
N PRO A 631 33.10 -16.07 20.42
CA PRO A 631 33.08 -16.92 21.62
C PRO A 631 31.68 -17.28 22.15
N THR A 632 30.60 -16.86 21.50
CA THR A 632 29.21 -17.11 21.93
C THR A 632 28.46 -17.79 20.81
N ILE A 633 27.43 -18.60 21.11
CA ILE A 633 26.62 -19.30 20.10
C ILE A 633 26.09 -18.31 19.05
N ALA A 634 25.44 -17.21 19.46
CA ALA A 634 24.91 -16.21 18.52
C ALA A 634 25.98 -15.62 17.57
N LYS A 635 27.20 -15.35 18.07
CA LYS A 635 28.32 -14.85 17.23
C LYS A 635 28.87 -15.92 16.31
N LEU A 636 28.96 -17.16 16.78
CA LEU A 636 29.46 -18.29 15.99
C LEU A 636 28.44 -18.68 14.90
N THR A 637 27.15 -18.70 15.23
CA THR A 637 26.02 -18.80 14.30
C THR A 637 26.13 -17.74 13.22
N ALA A 638 26.27 -16.46 13.59
CA ALA A 638 26.42 -15.38 12.62
C ALA A 638 27.66 -15.51 11.72
N PHE A 639 28.76 -16.06 12.23
CA PHE A 639 29.96 -16.33 11.43
C PHE A 639 29.75 -17.49 10.45
N ILE A 640 29.16 -18.58 10.92
CA ILE A 640 28.92 -19.80 10.16
C ILE A 640 27.87 -19.57 9.08
N ASP A 641 26.78 -18.89 9.41
CA ASP A 641 25.68 -18.66 8.47
C ASP A 641 26.02 -17.66 7.36
N ARG A 642 27.08 -16.87 7.54
CA ARG A 642 27.68 -16.09 6.45
C ARG A 642 28.60 -16.92 5.56
N GLY A 643 28.56 -18.26 5.64
CA GLY A 643 29.38 -19.18 4.86
C GLY A 643 30.86 -19.13 5.23
N GLY A 644 31.18 -18.73 6.47
CA GLY A 644 32.55 -18.47 6.88
C GLY A 644 33.19 -17.27 6.17
N SER A 645 32.38 -16.32 5.66
CA SER A 645 32.88 -15.13 4.98
C SER A 645 33.69 -14.24 5.93
N LEU A 646 34.83 -13.76 5.45
CA LEU A 646 35.73 -12.88 6.18
C LEU A 646 35.31 -11.42 5.98
N SER A 647 34.86 -10.74 7.04
CA SER A 647 34.67 -9.29 7.00
C SER A 647 35.98 -8.61 7.37
N LEU A 648 36.52 -7.80 6.47
CA LEU A 648 37.72 -7.00 6.71
C LEU A 648 37.35 -5.55 7.09
N PRO A 649 38.15 -4.89 7.94
CA PRO A 649 38.01 -3.46 8.19
C PRO A 649 38.16 -2.67 6.90
N SER A 650 37.23 -1.74 6.65
CA SER A 650 37.19 -0.86 5.48
C SER A 650 37.32 0.61 5.89
N VAL A 651 37.57 1.50 4.93
CA VAL A 651 37.71 2.95 5.13
C VAL A 651 36.48 3.66 4.56
N GLY A 652 35.85 4.53 5.34
CA GLY A 652 34.75 5.37 4.87
C GLY A 652 35.26 6.49 3.98
N MET A 653 34.60 6.75 2.85
CA MET A 653 34.99 7.83 1.93
C MET A 653 33.78 8.73 1.66
N ASP A 654 34.04 9.98 1.26
CA ASP A 654 32.98 10.91 0.87
C ASP A 654 32.17 10.38 -0.34
N GLU A 655 30.86 10.60 -0.35
CA GLU A 655 29.95 10.15 -1.43
C GLU A 655 30.43 10.61 -2.82
N ALA A 656 31.16 11.73 -2.90
CA ALA A 656 31.76 12.22 -4.13
C ALA A 656 32.67 11.20 -4.81
N TYR A 657 33.32 10.29 -4.08
CA TYR A 657 34.21 9.26 -4.63
C TYR A 657 33.44 8.12 -5.35
N PHE A 658 32.13 7.96 -5.12
CA PHE A 658 31.38 6.78 -5.57
C PHE A 658 30.51 7.04 -6.82
N ASN A 659 30.41 6.04 -7.70
CA ASN A 659 29.57 6.06 -8.89
C ASN A 659 28.09 5.77 -8.55
N LYS A 660 27.16 6.55 -9.13
CA LYS A 660 25.70 6.26 -9.08
C LYS A 660 25.21 5.45 -10.29
N GLU A 661 25.93 5.54 -11.40
CA GLU A 661 25.70 4.78 -12.63
C GLU A 661 27.06 4.16 -13.00
N GLY A 662 27.21 2.85 -12.83
CA GLY A 662 28.52 2.19 -12.91
C GLY A 662 29.10 2.19 -14.33
N SER A 663 30.40 2.48 -14.48
CA SER A 663 31.17 2.21 -15.70
C SER A 663 31.67 0.76 -15.74
N GLN A 664 31.82 0.17 -16.92
CA GLN A 664 32.43 -1.15 -17.07
C GLN A 664 33.96 -1.04 -17.16
N GLY A 665 34.69 -1.60 -16.19
CA GLY A 665 36.13 -1.87 -16.32
C GLY A 665 36.92 -1.88 -15.00
N VAL A 666 38.16 -2.36 -15.09
CA VAL A 666 39.25 -2.05 -14.14
C VAL A 666 40.06 -0.92 -14.77
N SER A 667 40.42 0.09 -13.98
CA SER A 667 41.21 1.22 -14.44
C SER A 667 42.39 1.41 -13.48
N ALA A 668 43.53 1.81 -14.03
CA ALA A 668 44.72 2.06 -13.24
C ALA A 668 45.46 3.31 -13.74
N PHE A 669 46.20 3.93 -12.82
CA PHE A 669 47.12 5.03 -13.11
C PHE A 669 48.54 4.60 -12.74
N GLU A 670 49.49 4.97 -13.58
CA GLU A 670 50.90 4.67 -13.36
C GLU A 670 51.67 5.97 -13.16
N ALA A 671 52.63 5.94 -12.24
CA ALA A 671 53.62 6.98 -12.06
C ALA A 671 54.97 6.34 -11.71
N GLU A 672 56.05 7.06 -11.96
CA GLU A 672 57.41 6.59 -11.72
C GLU A 672 58.07 7.54 -10.72
N LEU A 673 58.71 6.97 -9.70
CA LEU A 673 59.63 7.69 -8.82
C LEU A 673 61.03 7.54 -9.39
N ASP A 674 61.64 8.67 -9.78
CA ASP A 674 62.99 8.70 -10.32
C ASP A 674 64.05 8.32 -9.26
N SER A 675 65.26 8.06 -9.72
CA SER A 675 66.34 7.58 -8.86
C SER A 675 66.77 8.59 -7.80
N GLU A 676 66.62 9.89 -8.07
CA GLU A 676 66.91 10.94 -7.10
C GLU A 676 65.88 10.95 -5.96
N THR A 677 64.60 10.87 -6.31
CA THR A 677 63.47 10.76 -5.38
C THR A 677 63.60 9.52 -4.51
N CYS A 678 63.82 8.35 -5.11
CA CYS A 678 63.99 7.08 -4.39
C CYS A 678 65.16 7.14 -3.40
N ARG A 679 66.30 7.75 -3.80
CA ARG A 679 67.46 7.92 -2.94
C ARG A 679 67.17 8.79 -1.72
N VAL A 680 66.42 9.88 -1.88
CA VAL A 680 66.04 10.77 -0.77
C VAL A 680 65.06 10.08 0.17
N LEU A 681 64.03 9.43 -0.37
CA LEU A 681 63.06 8.68 0.44
C LEU A 681 63.73 7.52 1.20
N GLN A 682 64.71 6.85 0.60
CA GLN A 682 65.49 5.82 1.28
C GLN A 682 66.33 6.42 2.43
N ALA A 683 66.94 7.60 2.25
CA ALA A 683 67.68 8.26 3.33
C ALA A 683 66.77 8.63 4.52
N ILE A 684 65.54 9.08 4.26
CA ILE A 684 64.52 9.34 5.29
C ILE A 684 64.13 8.04 6.00
N ALA A 685 63.95 6.95 5.24
CA ALA A 685 63.65 5.64 5.80
C ALA A 685 64.78 5.17 6.73
N ASP A 686 66.04 5.28 6.29
CA ASP A 686 67.23 4.88 7.03
C ASP A 686 67.38 5.67 8.35
N GLU A 687 67.09 6.98 8.34
CA GLU A 687 67.10 7.83 9.54
C GLU A 687 66.07 7.36 10.56
N ALA A 688 64.86 7.03 10.10
CA ALA A 688 63.80 6.45 10.92
C ALA A 688 64.03 4.96 11.27
N LYS A 689 65.12 4.35 10.78
CA LYS A 689 65.44 2.91 10.91
C LYS A 689 64.34 1.99 10.36
N THR A 690 63.81 2.37 9.21
CA THR A 690 62.77 1.66 8.46
C THR A 690 63.20 1.49 7.00
N ASP A 691 62.48 0.64 6.24
CA ASP A 691 62.67 0.52 4.79
C ASP A 691 61.83 1.53 3.99
N LEU A 692 62.22 1.80 2.74
CA LEU A 692 61.52 2.67 1.78
C LEU A 692 60.01 2.40 1.69
N LYS A 693 59.60 1.13 1.68
CA LYS A 693 58.18 0.71 1.67
C LYS A 693 57.37 1.32 2.81
N HIS A 694 57.96 1.56 3.98
CA HIS A 694 57.25 2.13 5.13
C HIS A 694 56.99 3.63 4.93
N VAL A 695 57.89 4.34 4.26
CA VAL A 695 57.68 5.74 3.85
C VAL A 695 56.50 5.83 2.90
N LEU A 696 56.49 4.97 1.88
CA LEU A 696 55.44 4.92 0.85
C LEU A 696 54.08 4.54 1.46
N LEU A 697 54.04 3.48 2.27
CA LEU A 697 52.83 3.07 2.99
C LEU A 697 52.33 4.17 3.94
N SER A 698 53.23 4.89 4.62
CA SER A 698 52.86 6.01 5.50
C SER A 698 52.24 7.16 4.73
N GLY A 699 52.78 7.50 3.55
CA GLY A 699 52.17 8.46 2.64
C GLY A 699 50.75 8.06 2.23
N PHE A 700 50.53 6.77 1.92
CA PHE A 700 49.22 6.26 1.54
C PHE A 700 48.22 6.28 2.70
N LEU A 701 48.64 5.86 3.89
CA LEU A 701 47.83 5.92 5.12
C LEU A 701 47.41 7.36 5.45
N TYR A 702 48.34 8.32 5.35
CA TYR A 702 48.07 9.74 5.59
C TYR A 702 47.10 10.31 4.56
N LEU A 703 47.23 9.93 3.30
CA LEU A 703 46.32 10.35 2.25
C LEU A 703 44.89 9.82 2.47
N LEU A 704 44.75 8.54 2.83
CA LEU A 704 43.45 7.97 3.21
C LEU A 704 42.86 8.66 4.43
N LYS A 705 43.67 9.07 5.41
CA LYS A 705 43.24 9.88 6.55
C LYS A 705 42.64 11.22 6.11
N LEU A 706 43.29 11.91 5.18
CA LEU A 706 42.78 13.18 4.65
C LEU A 706 41.50 13.01 3.84
N ALA A 707 41.42 11.96 3.02
CA ALA A 707 40.27 11.70 2.14
C ALA A 707 39.02 11.21 2.91
N SER A 708 39.22 10.40 3.96
CA SER A 708 38.12 9.83 4.77
C SER A 708 37.68 10.72 5.92
N GLY A 709 38.60 11.49 6.51
CA GLY A 709 38.40 12.17 7.79
C GLY A 709 38.41 11.23 9.02
N GLU A 710 38.45 9.90 8.85
CA GLU A 710 38.32 8.91 9.94
C GLU A 710 39.54 8.91 10.87
N GLY A 711 39.34 8.90 12.20
CA GLY A 711 40.43 8.88 13.20
C GLY A 711 41.31 7.63 13.14
N MET A 712 40.72 6.50 12.76
CA MET A 712 41.39 5.23 12.55
C MET A 712 41.33 4.86 11.07
N ILE A 713 42.48 4.51 10.48
CA ILE A 713 42.60 4.09 9.08
C ILE A 713 43.01 2.64 9.00
N HIS A 714 42.35 1.91 8.12
CA HIS A 714 42.55 0.49 7.89
C HIS A 714 43.09 0.26 6.48
N VAL A 715 44.22 -0.45 6.35
CA VAL A 715 44.80 -0.84 5.06
C VAL A 715 45.19 -2.30 5.13
N GLN A 716 44.89 -3.05 4.08
CA GLN A 716 45.40 -4.41 3.92
C GLN A 716 46.79 -4.34 3.27
N VAL A 717 47.75 -5.12 3.75
CA VAL A 717 49.11 -5.15 3.20
C VAL A 717 49.45 -6.57 2.78
N ALA A 718 49.87 -6.74 1.54
CA ALA A 718 50.41 -8.01 1.04
C ALA A 718 51.92 -8.05 1.34
N ALA A 719 52.34 -9.01 2.15
CA ALA A 719 53.76 -9.20 2.47
C ALA A 719 54.46 -10.14 1.47
N ASP A 720 53.70 -11.05 0.86
CA ASP A 720 54.05 -11.93 -0.26
C ASP A 720 52.76 -12.33 -1.02
N GLU A 721 52.86 -13.09 -2.11
CA GLU A 721 51.69 -13.51 -2.92
C GLU A 721 50.66 -14.37 -2.17
N ASN A 722 51.00 -14.88 -0.98
CA ASN A 722 50.20 -15.87 -0.27
C ASN A 722 49.65 -15.37 1.09
N GLN A 723 50.13 -14.25 1.63
CA GLN A 723 49.73 -13.73 2.93
C GLN A 723 49.41 -12.22 2.95
N PHE A 724 48.25 -11.92 3.52
CA PHE A 724 47.76 -10.56 3.72
C PHE A 724 47.64 -10.25 5.21
N ARG A 725 47.88 -8.99 5.56
CA ARG A 725 47.78 -8.47 6.92
C ARG A 725 46.88 -7.26 6.97
N SER A 726 45.99 -7.22 7.95
CA SER A 726 45.22 -6.01 8.23
C SER A 726 45.99 -5.08 9.15
N LEU A 727 46.40 -3.92 8.61
CA LEU A 727 47.04 -2.85 9.35
C LEU A 727 46.01 -1.79 9.74
N THR A 728 45.97 -1.44 11.03
CA THR A 728 45.10 -0.38 11.55
C THR A 728 45.95 0.67 12.26
N ILE A 729 45.83 1.94 11.88
CA ILE A 729 46.51 3.07 12.53
C ILE A 729 45.49 4.01 13.16
N ASP A 730 45.66 4.27 14.44
CA ASP A 730 44.96 5.36 15.13
C ASP A 730 45.81 6.63 15.02
N PHE A 731 45.29 7.63 14.31
CA PHE A 731 45.98 8.90 14.08
C PHE A 731 45.94 9.84 15.29
N ALA A 732 45.22 9.52 16.37
CA ALA A 732 45.19 10.36 17.57
C ALA A 732 46.58 10.54 18.22
N GLY A 733 47.50 9.59 18.02
CA GLY A 733 48.88 9.61 18.53
C GLY A 733 49.96 9.88 17.48
N VAL A 734 49.60 10.25 16.25
CA VAL A 734 50.54 10.48 15.15
C VAL A 734 50.77 11.98 14.98
N ASP A 735 51.96 12.46 15.35
CA ASP A 735 52.35 13.88 15.32
C ASP A 735 53.39 14.23 14.24
N SER A 736 54.02 13.21 13.63
CA SER A 736 55.03 13.38 12.59
C SER A 736 55.03 12.20 11.61
N LEU A 737 55.66 12.40 10.43
CA LEU A 737 55.88 11.32 9.47
C LEU A 737 56.76 10.21 10.06
N GLU A 738 57.78 10.56 10.85
CA GLU A 738 58.64 9.60 11.56
C GLU A 738 57.83 8.70 12.50
N THR A 739 56.95 9.29 13.30
CA THR A 739 56.05 8.54 14.20
C THR A 739 55.15 7.59 13.40
N LEU A 740 54.62 8.03 12.26
CA LEU A 740 53.78 7.19 11.39
C LEU A 740 54.56 6.02 10.78
N MET A 741 55.78 6.27 10.28
CA MET A 741 56.64 5.25 9.69
C MET A 741 57.03 4.17 10.71
N VAL A 742 57.43 4.58 11.91
CA VAL A 742 57.78 3.66 13.00
C VAL A 742 56.57 2.83 13.43
N LEU A 743 55.38 3.45 13.54
CA LEU A 743 54.15 2.73 13.87
C LEU A 743 53.74 1.74 12.79
N ALA A 744 53.81 2.14 11.51
CA ALA A 744 53.51 1.27 10.38
C ALA A 744 54.47 0.07 10.34
N ALA A 745 55.79 0.31 10.48
CA ALA A 745 56.80 -0.75 10.53
C ALA A 745 56.59 -1.70 11.71
N THR A 746 56.40 -1.16 12.92
CA THR A 746 56.21 -1.97 14.14
C THR A 746 55.02 -2.91 14.02
N LYS A 747 53.90 -2.43 13.47
CA LYS A 747 52.68 -3.25 13.30
C LYS A 747 52.81 -4.25 12.16
N LEU A 748 53.51 -3.90 11.07
CA LEU A 748 53.78 -4.85 9.99
C LEU A 748 54.65 -6.02 10.46
N GLU A 749 55.64 -5.74 11.31
CA GLU A 749 56.63 -6.71 11.79
C GLU A 749 56.20 -7.46 13.07
N ALA A 750 55.13 -7.02 13.73
CA ALA A 750 54.61 -7.67 14.91
C ALA A 750 54.24 -9.15 14.63
N ARG A 751 54.73 -10.05 15.49
CA ARG A 751 54.30 -11.46 15.50
C ARG A 751 53.01 -11.54 16.29
N SER A 752 51.95 -12.04 15.65
CA SER A 752 50.61 -12.24 16.19
C SER A 752 50.65 -12.75 17.64
N GLY A 753 50.40 -11.85 18.59
CA GLY A 753 50.47 -12.10 20.03
C GLY A 753 49.36 -11.33 20.76
N ASN A 754 48.76 -12.00 21.74
CA ASN A 754 47.56 -11.55 22.47
C ASN A 754 47.70 -10.16 23.12
N GLY A 755 46.97 -9.16 22.59
CA GLY A 755 46.72 -7.89 23.28
C GLY A 755 46.17 -6.81 22.35
N ASP A 756 44.94 -6.36 22.61
CA ASP A 756 44.22 -5.17 22.11
C ASP A 756 44.58 -4.64 20.72
N GLY A 757 43.84 -5.12 19.73
CA GLY A 757 43.91 -4.73 18.32
C GLY A 757 44.18 -5.95 17.46
N VAL A 758 43.13 -6.70 17.10
CA VAL A 758 43.25 -7.96 16.35
C VAL A 758 43.79 -7.67 14.95
N GLU A 759 45.11 -7.70 14.78
CA GLU A 759 45.78 -7.80 13.48
C GLU A 759 45.53 -9.20 12.93
N SER A 760 44.61 -9.31 11.97
CA SER A 760 44.29 -10.58 11.33
C SER A 760 45.24 -10.83 10.16
N VAL A 761 46.02 -11.91 10.25
CA VAL A 761 46.73 -12.50 9.10
C VAL A 761 45.79 -13.48 8.42
N TYR A 762 45.65 -13.39 7.10
CA TYR A 762 44.84 -14.32 6.30
C TYR A 762 45.58 -14.72 5.03
N ALA A 763 45.29 -15.92 4.52
CA ALA A 763 45.97 -16.47 3.35
C ALA A 763 45.24 -16.07 2.06
N ALA A 764 45.93 -16.10 0.92
CA ALA A 764 45.34 -15.81 -0.38
C ALA A 764 44.10 -16.68 -0.70
N LYS A 765 44.09 -17.94 -0.24
CA LYS A 765 42.93 -18.84 -0.35
C LYS A 765 41.67 -18.36 0.39
N ASP A 766 41.82 -17.41 1.32
CA ASP A 766 40.70 -16.84 2.07
C ASP A 766 40.12 -15.59 1.38
N LEU A 767 40.71 -15.13 0.26
CA LEU A 767 40.26 -13.95 -0.48
C LEU A 767 38.84 -14.13 -1.05
N ASP A 768 38.51 -15.33 -1.53
CA ASP A 768 37.18 -15.68 -2.06
C ASP A 768 36.07 -15.60 -0.98
N ARG A 769 36.47 -15.58 0.30
CA ARG A 769 35.57 -15.47 1.44
C ARG A 769 35.33 -14.02 1.84
N ILE A 770 36.03 -13.03 1.27
CA ILE A 770 35.89 -11.63 1.67
C ILE A 770 34.60 -11.04 1.11
N GLN A 771 33.75 -10.49 1.99
CA GLN A 771 32.56 -9.74 1.55
C GLN A 771 32.95 -8.32 1.12
N GLN A 772 32.39 -7.88 -0.01
CA GLN A 772 32.57 -6.51 -0.48
C GLN A 772 31.96 -5.50 0.50
N SER A 773 32.66 -4.39 0.70
CA SER A 773 32.30 -3.38 1.71
C SER A 773 30.99 -2.64 1.38
N GLU A 774 30.30 -2.19 2.43
CA GLU A 774 29.01 -1.48 2.41
C GLU A 774 29.01 -0.20 1.52
N GLU A 775 27.82 0.37 1.28
CA GLU A 775 27.69 1.66 0.58
C GLU A 775 28.59 2.72 1.22
N LEU A 776 29.37 3.42 0.39
CA LEU A 776 30.30 4.50 0.74
C LEU A 776 31.59 4.12 1.50
N ARG A 777 31.95 2.83 1.55
CA ARG A 777 33.24 2.37 2.10
C ARG A 777 34.11 1.74 1.03
N ILE A 778 35.43 1.77 1.22
CA ILE A 778 36.41 1.10 0.36
C ILE A 778 37.26 0.11 1.15
N LEU A 779 37.69 -0.96 0.50
CA LEU A 779 38.69 -1.89 1.03
C LEU A 779 40.05 -1.64 0.34
N PRO A 780 40.97 -0.88 0.96
CA PRO A 780 42.26 -0.55 0.35
C PRO A 780 43.32 -1.63 0.57
N LEU A 781 44.14 -1.88 -0.45
CA LEU A 781 45.28 -2.79 -0.43
C LEU A 781 46.57 -2.07 -0.81
N PHE A 782 47.66 -2.39 -0.13
CA PHE A 782 49.01 -1.97 -0.45
C PHE A 782 49.89 -3.20 -0.70
N VAL A 783 50.58 -3.24 -1.85
CA VAL A 783 51.34 -4.39 -2.33
C VAL A 783 52.75 -3.94 -2.72
N ILE A 784 53.74 -4.76 -2.38
CA ILE A 784 55.15 -4.51 -2.70
C ILE A 784 55.70 -5.73 -3.44
N HIS A 785 56.23 -5.51 -4.63
CA HIS A 785 56.87 -6.53 -5.46
C HIS A 785 58.38 -6.31 -5.51
N ALA A 786 59.13 -7.17 -4.83
CA ALA A 786 60.60 -7.10 -4.75
C ALA A 786 61.30 -7.62 -6.03
N ASP A 787 60.57 -8.24 -6.96
CA ASP A 787 61.10 -8.83 -8.20
C ASP A 787 60.75 -8.01 -9.46
N GLY A 788 60.19 -6.81 -9.29
CA GLY A 788 59.79 -5.93 -10.39
C GLY A 788 58.59 -6.45 -11.20
N SER A 789 57.83 -7.42 -10.68
CA SER A 789 56.58 -7.87 -11.30
C SER A 789 55.41 -6.99 -10.88
N SER A 790 54.51 -6.63 -11.80
CA SER A 790 53.21 -6.03 -11.48
C SER A 790 52.10 -7.04 -11.74
N THR A 791 51.11 -7.07 -10.85
CA THR A 791 49.95 -7.97 -10.98
C THR A 791 48.80 -7.38 -11.80
N GLN A 792 48.98 -6.17 -12.37
CA GLN A 792 48.05 -5.49 -13.29
C GLN A 792 46.57 -5.60 -12.85
N GLY A 793 46.28 -5.36 -11.57
CA GLY A 793 44.91 -5.32 -11.07
C GLY A 793 44.28 -6.67 -10.73
N GLN A 794 45.07 -7.75 -10.60
CA GLN A 794 44.61 -9.06 -10.09
C GLN A 794 43.81 -8.93 -8.78
N TRP A 795 44.17 -7.97 -7.94
CA TRP A 795 43.56 -7.77 -6.63
C TRP A 795 42.21 -7.02 -6.66
N LEU A 796 41.85 -6.41 -7.79
CA LEU A 796 40.66 -5.55 -7.91
C LEU A 796 39.34 -6.32 -8.01
N GLU A 797 39.39 -7.65 -8.04
CA GLU A 797 38.20 -8.49 -7.84
C GLU A 797 37.69 -8.44 -6.39
N VAL A 798 38.59 -8.14 -5.44
CA VAL A 798 38.32 -8.16 -4.00
C VAL A 798 38.50 -6.78 -3.36
N PHE A 799 39.54 -6.06 -3.74
CA PHE A 799 39.92 -4.78 -3.16
C PHE A 799 39.45 -3.61 -4.05
N ASP A 800 39.00 -2.53 -3.41
CA ASP A 800 38.38 -1.41 -4.13
C ASP A 800 39.41 -0.41 -4.66
N LEU A 801 40.55 -0.28 -3.97
CA LEU A 801 41.66 0.62 -4.27
C LEU A 801 42.98 -0.08 -3.93
N VAL A 802 43.90 -0.18 -4.89
CA VAL A 802 45.15 -0.93 -4.75
C VAL A 802 46.31 -0.02 -5.13
N ILE A 803 47.30 0.09 -4.24
CA ILE A 803 48.61 0.67 -4.55
C ILE A 803 49.63 -0.48 -4.65
N GLU A 804 50.15 -0.71 -5.85
CA GLU A 804 51.22 -1.66 -6.14
C GLU A 804 52.52 -0.90 -6.37
N LEU A 805 53.60 -1.38 -5.76
CA LEU A 805 54.95 -0.87 -5.94
C LEU A 805 55.82 -1.94 -6.59
N ALA A 806 56.44 -1.62 -7.72
CA ALA A 806 57.43 -2.46 -8.38
C ALA A 806 58.80 -1.78 -8.31
N GLU A 807 59.74 -2.40 -7.60
CA GLU A 807 61.11 -1.90 -7.44
C GLU A 807 62.00 -2.41 -8.58
N TYR A 808 62.64 -1.50 -9.29
CA TYR A 808 63.70 -1.75 -10.28
C TYR A 808 65.00 -1.10 -9.79
N ASP A 809 66.17 -1.60 -10.23
CA ASP A 809 67.51 -1.27 -9.68
C ASP A 809 67.71 0.16 -9.10
N GLU A 810 67.22 1.21 -9.77
CA GLU A 810 67.27 2.60 -9.27
C GLU A 810 65.93 3.36 -9.36
N GLN A 811 64.79 2.72 -9.58
CA GLN A 811 63.49 3.38 -9.80
C GLN A 811 62.34 2.59 -9.18
N VAL A 812 61.26 3.26 -8.79
CA VAL A 812 60.04 2.60 -8.28
C VAL A 812 58.86 3.00 -9.15
N GLU A 813 58.24 2.01 -9.79
CA GLU A 813 56.95 2.19 -10.46
C GLU A 813 55.83 2.07 -9.43
N VAL A 814 54.92 3.04 -9.45
CA VAL A 814 53.75 3.11 -8.58
C VAL A 814 52.51 2.95 -9.44
N LEU A 815 51.78 1.86 -9.23
CA LEU A 815 50.51 1.57 -9.90
C LEU A 815 49.36 1.77 -8.91
N CYS A 816 48.40 2.61 -9.28
CA CYS A 816 47.16 2.83 -8.55
C CYS A 816 45.98 2.23 -9.33
N GLY A 817 45.59 1.02 -8.96
CA GLY A 817 44.43 0.33 -9.50
C GLY A 817 43.17 0.62 -8.69
N PHE A 818 42.01 0.73 -9.34
CA PHE A 818 40.74 0.90 -8.63
C PHE A 818 39.55 0.24 -9.34
N ASN A 819 38.55 -0.11 -8.55
CA ASN A 819 37.30 -0.68 -9.04
C ASN A 819 36.40 0.42 -9.63
N SER A 820 36.46 0.61 -10.95
CA SER A 820 35.68 1.67 -11.64
C SER A 820 34.16 1.45 -11.59
N ARG A 821 33.67 0.25 -11.23
CA ARG A 821 32.24 0.05 -10.97
C ARG A 821 31.79 0.80 -9.73
N LYS A 822 32.69 0.95 -8.75
CA LYS A 822 32.41 1.55 -7.45
C LYS A 822 32.92 2.99 -7.35
N LEU A 823 34.11 3.28 -7.87
CA LEU A 823 34.80 4.56 -7.67
C LEU A 823 34.88 5.40 -8.95
N LYS A 824 34.72 6.72 -8.80
CA LYS A 824 34.84 7.71 -9.88
C LYS A 824 36.30 7.88 -10.30
N GLU A 825 36.60 7.58 -11.56
CA GLU A 825 37.95 7.69 -12.13
C GLU A 825 38.61 9.05 -11.85
N HIS A 826 37.92 10.17 -12.09
CA HIS A 826 38.50 11.50 -11.87
C HIS A 826 38.86 11.78 -10.40
N LYS A 827 38.12 11.19 -9.44
CA LYS A 827 38.39 11.33 -8.00
C LYS A 827 39.55 10.47 -7.56
N ILE A 828 39.68 9.25 -8.10
CA ILE A 828 40.85 8.41 -7.83
C ILE A 828 42.10 8.99 -8.49
N LYS A 829 41.98 9.58 -9.68
CA LYS A 829 43.08 10.31 -10.32
C LYS A 829 43.56 11.50 -9.47
N GLU A 830 42.62 12.27 -8.93
CA GLU A 830 42.92 13.39 -8.01
C GLU A 830 43.65 12.89 -6.76
N LEU A 831 43.13 11.83 -6.12
CA LEU A 831 43.74 11.18 -4.96
C LEU A 831 45.16 10.69 -5.28
N PHE A 832 45.35 9.97 -6.38
CA PHE A 832 46.66 9.45 -6.79
C PHE A 832 47.65 10.57 -7.13
N THR A 833 47.19 11.65 -7.76
CA THR A 833 48.03 12.83 -8.02
C THR A 833 48.48 13.46 -6.69
N GLN A 834 47.59 13.56 -5.70
CA GLN A 834 47.93 14.05 -4.36
C GLN A 834 48.92 13.13 -3.64
N TYR A 835 48.82 11.80 -3.84
CA TYR A 835 49.79 10.85 -3.32
C TYR A 835 51.20 11.13 -3.87
N MET A 836 51.33 11.27 -5.20
CA MET A 836 52.61 11.55 -5.82
C MET A 836 53.17 12.92 -5.43
N LEU A 837 52.33 13.94 -5.31
CA LEU A 837 52.73 15.26 -4.82
C LEU A 837 53.16 15.24 -3.36
N LEU A 838 52.51 14.45 -2.51
CA LEU A 838 52.92 14.27 -1.11
C LEU A 838 54.32 13.64 -1.03
N LEU A 839 54.60 12.63 -1.85
CA LEU A 839 55.94 12.02 -1.90
C LEU A 839 56.99 13.02 -2.39
N ALA A 840 56.68 13.82 -3.40
CA ALA A 840 57.56 14.89 -3.87
C ALA A 840 57.80 15.97 -2.80
N ASP A 841 56.77 16.36 -2.05
CA ASP A 841 56.88 17.34 -0.95
C ASP A 841 57.74 16.81 0.22
N ILE A 842 57.67 15.50 0.50
CA ILE A 842 58.55 14.84 1.48
C ILE A 842 60.01 14.95 1.03
N VAL A 843 60.29 14.81 -0.27
CA VAL A 843 61.63 14.97 -0.85
C VAL A 843 62.08 16.43 -0.85
N GLU A 844 61.25 17.37 -1.28
CA GLU A 844 61.61 18.80 -1.33
C GLU A 844 61.89 19.39 0.07
N ASN A 845 61.22 18.87 1.10
CA ASN A 845 61.42 19.30 2.49
C ASN A 845 62.48 18.48 3.25
N SER A 846 63.12 17.49 2.62
CA SER A 846 64.14 16.65 3.26
C SER A 846 65.42 17.42 3.63
N ASP A 847 65.69 18.54 2.95
CA ASP A 847 66.85 19.42 3.23
C ASP A 847 66.77 20.18 4.58
N LYS A 848 65.75 19.89 5.40
CA LYS A 848 65.69 20.31 6.82
C LYS A 848 66.15 19.25 7.81
N VAL A 849 66.64 18.10 7.34
CA VAL A 849 67.21 17.04 8.17
C VAL A 849 68.43 16.45 7.42
N SER A 850 69.62 17.04 7.51
CA SER A 850 70.62 16.63 8.51
C SER A 850 71.83 17.59 8.53
N VAL A 851 72.05 18.26 9.67
CA VAL A 851 73.24 18.26 10.58
C VAL A 851 72.83 19.02 11.84
#